data_AF-L8X8J3-F1
#
_entry.id   AF-L8X8J3-F1
#
_cell.length_a   1.000
_cell.length_b   1.000
_cell.length_c   1.000
_cell.angle_alpha   90.00
_cell.angle_beta   90.00
_cell.angle_gamma   90.00
#
_symmetry.space_group_name_H-M   'P 1'
#
loop_
_entity.id
_entity.type
_entity.pdbx_description
1 polymer ?
#
loop_
_entity_poly.entity_id
_entity_poly.type
_entity_poly.pdbx_seq_one_letter_code
_entity_poly.pdbx_strand_id
1 'polypeptide(L)'
;MDFRALEISWSCEWQDPRYLTKPAMILGHLLGHEGPGSIHAYLKNKGWISYLSAGIHGGGRGFSFFKVTMVLTKDGMDHHKEVLLTLYRYLEYLKASSLPTYIHEEDKLIAESRFRFAEKRSADKYVSSLSEKLSGPYPRHLVLCAEQLVWEWDEPAVRSLLNAFTVEQSRVMLMAKEGLPEGAWVEEKWYGTEYWTESISAALPAKKPVKLHTTELSTVWHKKDDQFWIPKARIIVRLMNPICNATPRHSLLSRMFVDLVKDTLTEFTYDAELAGMKYSIVCDGASIMVVSEGYNDKLSVLMEHVLEKVKSIVITQDRVTVIAEQLQQEIENFYLTQPYTLSNYYADHFLRETSWTPKQKLESLRIGGRIESILGSRPITAAEKSLPRSLTLPSGSKYVWEDVVPNKDELNSSLTYYVEIGDLMDAPLRATLLLFAQMIREPAFNQLRTKEQLGYVVSSSAWFLHGSIGWHITVQSERKPVYLENRVEGFLDLFRETLKTMSEAEFERQRDAFAMKRLERLKNMGEEASRFWTHIESGYEDFLRRETDAKNIRLITKQDIETFFNNYVHHNSSTRRKLSIHLTSQKKAPAKFSVAASEALLDVLKQEGVPVDEDQYRQLSAAEPPLDTVVQFWTKHLENHASSSSILPRIPDISAQYPATSFTEELTLPESIVRINDIAMFKAHLTVSKAPTPDEAIPLKRPFTIESATNVNHICVFMLGTVPFPPGYAATVHFHWPGKGFQLLGILRGGYTPAQLQSHSTLSSAAAIGEPAANDVTAILGIAVEPVQTVEAQINNNSMVQTAQSTGQLVKPASQGLADPAILAEKIVKHMFTYLSSFVSDPGSLSPDTVVPLNIIRRCLTKCPDKCIGECPTGEATELGVGTRLTRQLQQLQLQPRLEDRQAP
;
A
#
# COMPACT_ATOMS: atom_id res chain seq x y z
N MET A 1 -10.05 33.33 37.86
CA MET A 1 -10.15 33.48 36.40
C MET A 1 -10.49 32.12 35.81
N ASP A 2 -11.52 32.04 34.98
CA ASP A 2 -11.89 30.83 34.26
C ASP A 2 -11.18 30.85 32.91
N PHE A 3 -9.96 30.29 32.86
CA PHE A 3 -9.10 30.27 31.69
C PHE A 3 -9.19 28.90 31.02
N ARG A 4 -9.50 28.88 29.71
CA ARG A 4 -9.53 27.68 28.88
C ARG A 4 -8.70 27.94 27.63
N ALA A 5 -7.70 27.12 27.37
CA ALA A 5 -6.87 27.29 26.21
C ALA A 5 -6.35 25.96 25.65
N LEU A 6 -6.20 25.94 24.33
CA LEU A 6 -5.54 24.90 23.58
C LEU A 6 -4.27 25.48 22.98
N GLU A 7 -3.11 25.01 23.42
CA GLU A 7 -1.81 25.37 22.86
C GLU A 7 -1.22 24.20 22.09
N ILE A 8 -0.73 24.46 20.90
CA ILE A 8 0.01 23.52 20.08
C ILE A 8 1.39 24.11 19.83
N SER A 9 2.43 23.31 20.04
CA SER A 9 3.81 23.73 19.90
C SER A 9 4.62 22.74 19.08
N TRP A 10 5.49 23.26 18.22
CA TRP A 10 6.49 22.50 17.47
C TRP A 10 7.88 23.00 17.83
N SER A 11 8.82 22.08 18.05
CA SER A 11 10.24 22.43 18.10
C SER A 11 10.74 22.74 16.70
N CYS A 12 11.48 23.82 16.54
CA CYS A 12 12.10 24.20 15.28
C CYS A 12 13.54 24.67 15.48
N GLU A 13 14.27 24.81 14.37
CA GLU A 13 15.63 25.35 14.38
C GLU A 13 15.66 26.75 14.99
N TRP A 14 16.78 27.10 15.59
CA TRP A 14 17.01 28.44 16.14
C TRP A 14 16.84 29.51 15.05
N GLN A 15 15.88 30.43 15.26
CA GLN A 15 15.47 31.38 14.22
C GLN A 15 16.28 32.68 14.18
N ASP A 16 16.91 33.10 15.29
CA ASP A 16 17.63 34.38 15.35
C ASP A 16 18.75 34.54 14.30
N PRO A 17 19.52 33.49 13.92
CA PRO A 17 20.48 33.57 12.83
C PRO A 17 19.85 33.86 11.46
N ARG A 18 18.56 33.57 11.28
CA ARG A 18 17.80 33.80 10.04
C ARG A 18 17.17 35.20 10.01
N TYR A 19 17.86 36.19 10.56
CA TYR A 19 17.33 37.56 10.72
C TYR A 19 17.04 38.29 9.40
N LEU A 20 17.63 37.84 8.28
CA LEU A 20 17.37 38.40 6.95
C LEU A 20 16.02 37.95 6.37
N THR A 21 15.67 36.68 6.56
CA THR A 21 14.53 36.02 5.90
C THR A 21 13.33 35.75 6.81
N LYS A 22 13.56 35.64 8.14
CA LYS A 22 12.53 35.50 9.20
C LYS A 22 11.35 34.55 8.87
N PRO A 23 11.60 33.29 8.47
CA PRO A 23 10.54 32.41 7.99
C PRO A 23 9.45 32.13 9.05
N ALA A 24 9.85 32.00 10.32
CA ALA A 24 8.89 31.81 11.42
C ALA A 24 7.98 33.02 11.65
N MET A 25 8.44 34.24 11.38
CA MET A 25 7.62 35.44 11.55
C MET A 25 6.50 35.49 10.51
N ILE A 26 6.83 35.16 9.25
CA ILE A 26 5.88 35.11 8.14
C ILE A 26 4.81 34.03 8.37
N LEU A 27 5.20 32.86 8.88
CA LEU A 27 4.22 31.84 9.29
C LEU A 27 3.35 32.30 10.47
N GLY A 28 3.91 33.06 11.41
CA GLY A 28 3.17 33.70 12.50
C GLY A 28 2.09 34.63 11.98
N HIS A 29 2.42 35.46 10.97
CA HIS A 29 1.46 36.33 10.31
C HIS A 29 0.31 35.53 9.70
N LEU A 30 0.60 34.46 8.93
CA LEU A 30 -0.43 33.68 8.23
C LEU A 30 -1.33 32.86 9.16
N LEU A 31 -0.75 32.24 10.17
CA LEU A 31 -1.49 31.42 11.15
C LEU A 31 -2.25 32.29 12.16
N GLY A 32 -1.70 33.46 12.48
CA GLY A 32 -2.30 34.44 13.39
C GLY A 32 -3.24 35.44 12.71
N HIS A 33 -3.42 35.37 11.40
CA HIS A 33 -4.25 36.32 10.66
C HIS A 33 -5.72 36.27 11.14
N GLU A 34 -6.34 37.43 11.38
CA GLU A 34 -7.70 37.49 11.93
C GLU A 34 -8.79 37.86 10.90
N GLY A 35 -8.41 38.21 9.67
CA GLY A 35 -9.34 38.62 8.61
C GLY A 35 -10.15 37.48 7.98
N PRO A 36 -11.07 37.81 7.05
CA PRO A 36 -11.92 36.84 6.38
C PRO A 36 -11.13 35.70 5.72
N GLY A 37 -11.62 34.47 5.86
CA GLY A 37 -10.98 33.27 5.32
C GLY A 37 -9.86 32.69 6.20
N SER A 38 -9.49 33.34 7.30
CA SER A 38 -8.50 32.80 8.23
C SER A 38 -9.07 31.73 9.16
N ILE A 39 -8.18 30.93 9.75
CA ILE A 39 -8.56 29.97 10.80
C ILE A 39 -9.17 30.65 12.02
N HIS A 40 -8.65 31.81 12.42
CA HIS A 40 -9.22 32.58 13.53
C HIS A 40 -10.67 32.96 13.23
N ALA A 41 -10.95 33.53 12.05
CA ALA A 41 -12.31 33.91 11.65
C ALA A 41 -13.25 32.70 11.61
N TYR A 42 -12.79 31.55 11.08
CA TYR A 42 -13.59 30.32 11.02
C TYR A 42 -13.96 29.80 12.42
N LEU A 43 -12.98 29.64 13.31
CA LEU A 43 -13.19 29.13 14.67
C LEU A 43 -14.00 30.11 15.55
N LYS A 44 -13.81 31.41 15.34
CA LYS A 44 -14.57 32.47 16.03
C LYS A 44 -16.03 32.50 15.59
N ASN A 45 -16.31 32.34 14.29
CA ASN A 45 -17.68 32.28 13.76
C ASN A 45 -18.44 31.03 14.24
N LYS A 46 -17.73 29.94 14.54
CA LYS A 46 -18.29 28.76 15.20
C LYS A 46 -18.58 28.96 16.69
N GLY A 47 -18.11 30.06 17.28
CA GLY A 47 -18.22 30.31 18.71
C GLY A 47 -17.25 29.51 19.56
N TRP A 48 -16.24 28.85 18.97
CA TRP A 48 -15.33 27.94 19.67
C TRP A 48 -14.13 28.64 20.31
N ILE A 49 -13.66 29.75 19.73
CA ILE A 49 -12.54 30.52 20.29
C ILE A 49 -12.92 31.99 20.48
N SER A 50 -12.26 32.64 21.43
CA SER A 50 -12.32 34.10 21.61
C SER A 50 -11.07 34.80 21.09
N TYR A 51 -9.93 34.09 21.04
CA TYR A 51 -8.63 34.63 20.68
C TYR A 51 -7.72 33.53 20.11
N LEU A 52 -6.86 33.90 19.15
CA LEU A 52 -5.80 33.05 18.61
C LEU A 52 -4.51 33.86 18.49
N SER A 53 -3.40 33.30 18.94
CA SER A 53 -2.05 33.81 18.65
C SER A 53 -1.19 32.73 18.00
N ALA A 54 -0.32 33.14 17.09
CA ALA A 54 0.65 32.27 16.46
C ALA A 54 2.01 32.97 16.36
N GLY A 55 3.09 32.30 16.72
CA GLY A 55 4.41 32.89 16.61
C GLY A 55 5.55 32.11 17.24
N ILE A 56 6.75 32.60 16.97
CA ILE A 56 8.00 32.07 17.50
C ILE A 56 8.16 32.41 18.99
N HIS A 57 8.65 31.45 19.76
CA HIS A 57 8.98 31.57 21.16
C HIS A 57 10.42 31.08 21.36
N GLY A 58 11.21 31.87 22.10
CA GLY A 58 12.59 31.51 22.43
C GLY A 58 12.64 30.26 23.30
N GLY A 59 13.48 29.30 22.92
CA GLY A 59 13.83 28.15 23.75
C GLY A 59 15.22 28.35 24.38
N GLY A 60 16.23 28.40 23.51
CA GLY A 60 17.62 28.71 23.87
C GLY A 60 18.50 28.78 22.62
N ARG A 61 19.81 28.99 22.80
CA ARG A 61 20.74 28.89 21.66
C ARG A 61 20.72 27.45 21.12
N GLY A 62 20.32 27.29 19.86
CA GLY A 62 20.25 25.99 19.18
C GLY A 62 18.84 25.47 18.90
N PHE A 63 17.79 26.02 19.52
CA PHE A 63 16.41 25.64 19.23
C PHE A 63 15.39 26.73 19.57
N SER A 64 14.27 26.71 18.87
CA SER A 64 13.12 27.59 19.11
C SER A 64 11.83 26.78 19.12
N PHE A 65 10.73 27.39 19.56
CA PHE A 65 9.41 26.79 19.47
C PHE A 65 8.49 27.66 18.65
N PHE A 66 7.79 27.09 17.67
CA PHE A 66 6.65 27.76 17.08
C PHE A 66 5.39 27.34 17.85
N LYS A 67 4.58 28.30 18.29
CA LYS A 67 3.38 28.03 19.08
C LYS A 67 2.15 28.65 18.43
N VAL A 68 1.04 27.93 18.52
CA VAL A 68 -0.31 28.44 18.27
C VAL A 68 -1.13 28.24 19.52
N THR A 69 -1.66 29.32 20.08
CA THR A 69 -2.44 29.31 21.31
C THR A 69 -3.83 29.86 21.03
N MET A 70 -4.84 29.05 21.32
CA MET A 70 -6.25 29.38 21.12
C MET A 70 -6.95 29.43 22.48
N VAL A 71 -7.58 30.57 22.80
CA VAL A 71 -8.40 30.69 24.01
C VAL A 71 -9.80 30.19 23.69
N LEU A 72 -10.21 29.12 24.36
CA LEU A 72 -11.45 28.42 24.11
C LEU A 72 -12.62 29.08 24.83
N THR A 73 -13.79 29.09 24.19
CA THR A 73 -15.06 29.34 24.88
C THR A 73 -15.49 28.09 25.66
N LYS A 74 -16.63 28.15 26.37
CA LYS A 74 -17.22 26.94 26.98
C LYS A 74 -17.55 25.88 25.92
N ASP A 75 -18.20 26.31 24.83
CA ASP A 75 -18.56 25.42 23.71
C ASP A 75 -17.31 24.88 22.98
N GLY A 76 -16.29 25.73 22.82
CA GLY A 76 -15.01 25.29 22.25
C GLY A 76 -14.24 24.30 23.13
N MET A 77 -14.49 24.29 24.45
CA MET A 77 -13.93 23.28 25.35
C MET A 77 -14.56 21.92 25.09
N ASP A 78 -15.87 21.85 24.86
CA ASP A 78 -16.55 20.60 24.52
C ASP A 78 -16.11 20.07 23.13
N HIS A 79 -15.68 20.98 22.24
CA HIS A 79 -15.22 20.70 20.87
C HIS A 79 -13.69 20.85 20.67
N HIS A 80 -12.89 20.71 21.74
CA HIS A 80 -11.44 20.98 21.67
C HIS A 80 -10.70 20.09 20.67
N LYS A 81 -11.21 18.87 20.40
CA LYS A 81 -10.64 17.95 19.40
C LYS A 81 -10.91 18.42 17.97
N GLU A 82 -12.09 18.98 17.71
CA GLU A 82 -12.48 19.57 16.43
C GLU A 82 -11.71 20.87 16.17
N VAL A 83 -11.50 21.68 17.21
CA VAL A 83 -10.63 22.88 17.14
C VAL A 83 -9.20 22.48 16.77
N LEU A 84 -8.64 21.47 17.45
CA LEU A 84 -7.33 20.90 17.16
C LEU A 84 -7.24 20.41 15.71
N LEU A 85 -8.21 19.61 15.27
CA LEU A 85 -8.26 19.05 13.92
C LEU A 85 -8.38 20.16 12.86
N THR A 86 -9.13 21.23 13.15
CA THR A 86 -9.26 22.38 12.27
C THR A 86 -7.93 23.09 12.07
N LEU A 87 -7.10 23.21 13.11
CA LEU A 87 -5.74 23.76 12.96
C LEU A 87 -4.89 22.91 12.02
N TYR A 88 -4.84 21.59 12.20
CA TYR A 88 -4.06 20.74 11.30
C TYR A 88 -4.59 20.78 9.86
N ARG A 89 -5.91 20.86 9.66
CA ARG A 89 -6.49 21.05 8.31
C ARG A 89 -6.04 22.36 7.68
N TYR A 90 -6.00 23.44 8.46
CA TYR A 90 -5.51 24.73 7.97
C TYR A 90 -4.01 24.68 7.63
N LEU A 91 -3.20 23.98 8.43
CA LEU A 91 -1.78 23.74 8.12
C LEU A 91 -1.60 22.98 6.80
N GLU A 92 -2.36 21.91 6.57
CA GLU A 92 -2.32 21.16 5.30
C GLU A 92 -2.81 22.00 4.12
N TYR A 93 -3.84 22.81 4.31
CA TYR A 93 -4.29 23.79 3.32
C TYR A 93 -3.16 24.76 2.94
N LEU A 94 -2.43 25.31 3.91
CA LEU A 94 -1.28 26.19 3.66
C LEU A 94 -0.14 25.45 2.94
N LYS A 95 0.14 24.19 3.31
CA LYS A 95 1.17 23.36 2.65
C LYS A 95 0.87 23.12 1.18
N ALA A 96 -0.39 22.86 0.85
CA ALA A 96 -0.85 22.64 -0.53
C ALA A 96 -0.98 23.93 -1.36
N SER A 97 -1.05 25.08 -0.70
CA SER A 97 -1.22 26.37 -1.36
C SER A 97 0.12 27.00 -1.78
N SER A 98 0.13 27.72 -2.89
CA SER A 98 1.23 28.63 -3.23
C SER A 98 1.28 29.76 -2.20
N LEU A 99 2.47 30.13 -1.73
CA LEU A 99 2.66 31.28 -0.85
C LEU A 99 3.03 32.50 -1.71
N PRO A 100 2.09 33.41 -2.01
CA PRO A 100 2.34 34.54 -2.88
C PRO A 100 3.31 35.54 -2.24
N THR A 101 4.13 36.19 -3.08
CA THR A 101 5.18 37.12 -2.65
C THR A 101 4.65 38.36 -1.94
N TYR A 102 3.39 38.75 -2.19
CA TYR A 102 2.80 39.94 -1.56
C TYR A 102 2.74 39.82 -0.03
N ILE A 103 2.68 38.61 0.54
CA ILE A 103 2.67 38.40 2.00
C ILE A 103 3.97 38.93 2.62
N HIS A 104 5.09 38.61 1.99
CA HIS A 104 6.40 39.11 2.41
C HIS A 104 6.51 40.63 2.21
N GLU A 105 5.99 41.16 1.10
CA GLU A 105 5.99 42.60 0.84
C GLU A 105 5.18 43.38 1.89
N GLU A 106 4.02 42.86 2.28
CA GLU A 106 3.18 43.45 3.31
C GLU A 106 3.87 43.44 4.68
N ASP A 107 4.42 42.30 5.12
CA ASP A 107 5.16 42.20 6.38
C ASP A 107 6.38 43.12 6.41
N LYS A 108 7.09 43.24 5.28
CA LYS A 108 8.22 44.16 5.13
C LYS A 108 7.78 45.62 5.30
N LEU A 109 6.72 46.04 4.62
CA LEU A 109 6.20 47.41 4.72
C LEU A 109 5.73 47.75 6.14
N ILE A 110 5.05 46.81 6.80
CA ILE A 110 4.61 46.96 8.20
C ILE A 110 5.83 47.10 9.13
N ALA A 111 6.84 46.24 8.96
CA ALA A 111 8.06 46.26 9.76
C ALA A 111 8.86 47.56 9.57
N GLU A 112 9.07 47.99 8.32
CA GLU A 112 9.75 49.24 7.99
C GLU A 112 9.03 50.47 8.58
N SER A 113 7.70 50.49 8.49
CA SER A 113 6.89 51.56 9.07
C SER A 113 7.02 51.59 10.60
N ARG A 114 6.89 50.44 11.27
CA ARG A 114 7.05 50.33 12.73
C ARG A 114 8.43 50.78 13.18
N PHE A 115 9.48 50.43 12.44
CA PHE A 115 10.84 50.82 12.76
C PHE A 115 11.09 52.32 12.55
N ARG A 116 10.66 52.86 11.40
CA ARG A 116 10.85 54.27 11.04
C ARG A 116 10.19 55.23 12.02
N PHE A 117 9.01 54.86 12.51
CA PHE A 117 8.19 55.67 13.42
C PHE A 117 8.23 55.18 14.87
N ALA A 118 9.23 54.36 15.22
CA ALA A 118 9.38 53.85 16.58
C ALA A 118 9.53 55.01 17.59
N GLU A 119 8.69 55.01 18.62
CA GLU A 119 8.74 56.03 19.68
C GLU A 119 9.97 55.87 20.58
N LYS A 120 10.43 56.98 21.15
CA LYS A 120 11.54 57.00 22.10
C LYS A 120 11.15 56.24 23.37
N ARG A 121 11.88 55.15 23.65
CA ARG A 121 11.71 54.34 24.87
C ARG A 121 12.44 54.95 26.07
N SER A 122 12.06 54.55 27.28
CA SER A 122 12.81 54.92 28.50
C SER A 122 14.23 54.37 28.43
N ALA A 123 15.22 55.15 28.89
CA ALA A 123 16.63 54.86 28.70
C ALA A 123 17.06 53.53 29.35
N ASP A 124 16.54 53.23 30.53
CA ASP A 124 16.78 52.00 31.30
C ASP A 124 16.32 50.75 30.52
N LYS A 125 15.06 50.75 30.04
CA LYS A 125 14.50 49.64 29.25
C LYS A 125 15.18 49.50 27.90
N TYR A 126 15.57 50.62 27.29
CA TYR A 126 16.22 50.63 26.00
C TYR A 126 17.63 50.03 26.08
N VAL A 127 18.45 50.47 27.04
CA VAL A 127 19.82 49.95 27.23
C VAL A 127 19.79 48.47 27.64
N SER A 128 18.86 48.06 28.51
CA SER A 128 18.70 46.66 28.89
C SER A 128 18.36 45.77 27.68
N SER A 129 17.33 46.15 26.90
CA SER A 129 16.95 45.43 25.68
C SER A 129 18.06 45.41 24.64
N LEU A 130 18.78 46.52 24.46
CA LEU A 130 19.90 46.59 23.52
C LEU A 130 21.07 45.69 23.94
N SER A 131 21.35 45.61 25.25
CA SER A 131 22.42 44.76 25.78
C SER A 131 22.16 43.28 25.49
N GLU A 132 20.90 42.85 25.59
CA GLU A 132 20.49 41.49 25.20
C GLU A 132 20.70 41.26 23.70
N LYS A 133 20.25 42.19 22.85
CA LYS A 133 20.40 42.09 21.38
C LYS A 133 21.87 42.05 20.94
N LEU A 134 22.76 42.75 21.63
CA LEU A 134 24.21 42.71 21.37
C LEU A 134 24.83 41.32 21.58
N SER A 135 24.15 40.43 22.31
CA SER A 135 24.57 39.03 22.50
C SER A 135 24.04 38.07 21.43
N GLY A 136 23.14 38.55 20.56
CA GLY A 136 22.54 37.79 19.46
C GLY A 136 23.46 37.70 18.22
N PRO A 137 23.09 36.88 17.23
CA PRO A 137 23.87 36.65 16.01
C PRO A 137 23.76 37.79 14.98
N TYR A 138 23.67 39.04 15.44
CA TYR A 138 23.45 40.21 14.59
C TYR A 138 24.76 40.99 14.36
N PRO A 139 25.06 41.43 13.12
CA PRO A 139 26.16 42.35 12.87
C PRO A 139 26.02 43.63 13.70
N ARG A 140 27.14 44.15 14.22
CA ARG A 140 27.14 45.32 15.14
C ARG A 140 26.43 46.55 14.58
N HIS A 141 26.54 46.77 13.27
CA HIS A 141 25.89 47.89 12.59
C HIS A 141 24.39 47.68 12.33
N LEU A 142 23.86 46.47 12.52
CA LEU A 142 22.45 46.12 12.32
C LEU A 142 21.68 45.85 13.62
N VAL A 143 22.31 45.93 14.79
CA VAL A 143 21.70 45.52 16.09
C VAL A 143 20.34 46.19 16.35
N LEU A 144 20.13 47.42 15.87
CA LEU A 144 18.87 48.14 16.05
C LEU A 144 17.74 47.62 15.16
N CYS A 145 18.07 47.16 13.95
CA CYS A 145 17.10 46.82 12.91
C CYS A 145 16.99 45.31 12.62
N ALA A 146 18.03 44.50 12.84
CA ALA A 146 18.11 43.06 12.52
C ALA A 146 16.93 42.25 13.07
N GLU A 147 16.49 42.56 14.28
CA GLU A 147 15.35 41.89 14.88
C GLU A 147 14.00 42.36 14.32
N GLN A 148 13.91 43.62 13.88
CA GLN A 148 12.65 44.28 13.55
C GLN A 148 12.31 44.24 12.05
N LEU A 149 13.31 44.41 11.18
CA LEU A 149 13.10 44.53 9.73
C LEU A 149 13.16 43.17 9.02
N VAL A 150 12.39 43.04 7.93
CA VAL A 150 12.42 41.90 7.00
C VAL A 150 13.08 42.36 5.71
N TRP A 151 13.99 41.56 5.16
CA TRP A 151 14.74 41.96 3.96
C TRP A 151 14.49 41.05 2.78
N GLU A 152 14.76 39.76 2.96
CA GLU A 152 14.84 38.77 1.90
C GLU A 152 13.68 37.79 1.95
N TRP A 153 13.14 37.43 0.78
CA TRP A 153 12.13 36.39 0.66
C TRP A 153 12.79 35.04 0.38
N ASP A 154 12.59 34.09 1.30
CA ASP A 154 13.07 32.71 1.19
C ASP A 154 11.89 31.75 1.37
N GLU A 155 11.12 31.58 0.29
CA GLU A 155 9.98 30.67 0.24
C GLU A 155 10.39 29.23 0.62
N PRO A 156 11.52 28.67 0.13
CA PRO A 156 11.96 27.35 0.54
C PRO A 156 12.16 27.20 2.05
N ALA A 157 12.72 28.20 2.74
CA ALA A 157 12.85 28.16 4.19
C ALA A 157 11.50 28.24 4.92
N VAL A 158 10.57 29.08 4.45
CA VAL A 158 9.19 29.14 4.97
C VAL A 158 8.47 27.81 4.77
N ARG A 159 8.58 27.23 3.57
CA ARG A 159 7.98 25.95 3.20
C ARG A 159 8.55 24.80 4.01
N SER A 160 9.86 24.76 4.18
CA SER A 160 10.55 23.75 4.98
C SER A 160 10.05 23.78 6.44
N LEU A 161 9.97 24.97 7.02
CA LEU A 161 9.45 25.16 8.38
C LEU A 161 7.97 24.76 8.50
N LEU A 162 7.13 25.16 7.54
CA LEU A 162 5.71 24.78 7.50
C LEU A 162 5.54 23.26 7.37
N ASN A 163 6.35 22.60 6.54
CA ASN A 163 6.31 21.14 6.35
C ASN A 163 6.71 20.38 7.62
N ALA A 164 7.55 20.96 8.48
CA ALA A 164 7.90 20.38 9.77
C ALA A 164 6.74 20.40 10.79
N PHE A 165 5.73 21.26 10.58
CA PHE A 165 4.55 21.35 11.46
C PHE A 165 3.59 20.18 11.20
N THR A 166 3.90 19.04 11.80
CA THR A 166 3.14 17.78 11.71
C THR A 166 2.51 17.41 13.06
N VAL A 167 1.58 16.46 13.09
CA VAL A 167 0.99 15.98 14.35
C VAL A 167 2.05 15.26 15.18
N GLU A 168 2.88 14.47 14.53
CA GLU A 168 3.93 13.65 15.13
C GLU A 168 5.05 14.47 15.78
N GLN A 169 5.32 15.66 15.24
CA GLN A 169 6.32 16.61 15.77
C GLN A 169 5.69 17.67 16.69
N SER A 170 4.40 17.55 17.00
CA SER A 170 3.70 18.53 17.83
C SER A 170 3.55 18.06 19.28
N ARG A 171 3.46 19.04 20.18
CA ARG A 171 3.00 18.86 21.55
C ARG A 171 1.74 19.70 21.74
N VAL A 172 0.67 19.06 22.19
CA VAL A 172 -0.63 19.68 22.45
C VAL A 172 -0.85 19.80 23.95
N MET A 173 -1.29 20.97 24.40
CA MET A 173 -1.55 21.28 25.79
C MET A 173 -2.95 21.88 25.91
N LEU A 174 -3.84 21.14 26.57
CA LEU A 174 -5.18 21.60 26.93
C LEU A 174 -5.16 22.09 28.38
N MET A 175 -5.52 23.35 28.59
CA MET A 175 -5.52 24.02 29.89
C MET A 175 -6.95 24.43 30.23
N ALA A 176 -7.49 23.96 31.35
CA ALA A 176 -8.77 24.39 31.89
C ALA A 176 -8.83 24.14 33.39
N LYS A 177 -9.84 24.68 34.07
CA LYS A 177 -10.16 24.33 35.47
C LYS A 177 -11.13 23.14 35.58
N GLU A 178 -12.02 23.01 34.59
CA GLU A 178 -13.09 22.01 34.52
C GLU A 178 -13.21 21.51 33.07
N GLY A 179 -13.78 20.32 32.87
CA GLY A 179 -13.97 19.73 31.53
C GLY A 179 -12.71 19.06 30.95
N LEU A 180 -11.70 18.80 31.78
CA LEU A 180 -10.53 18.01 31.40
C LEU A 180 -10.87 16.50 31.47
N PRO A 181 -10.27 15.67 30.59
CA PRO A 181 -10.46 14.22 30.62
C PRO A 181 -9.93 13.60 31.92
N GLU A 182 -10.51 12.46 32.30
CA GLU A 182 -10.01 11.65 33.41
C GLU A 182 -8.64 11.06 33.06
N GLY A 183 -7.68 11.15 33.99
CA GLY A 183 -6.31 10.72 33.77
C GLY A 183 -5.56 10.50 35.07
N ALA A 184 -4.38 9.88 34.98
CA ALA A 184 -3.46 9.76 36.11
C ALA A 184 -2.72 11.09 36.31
N TRP A 185 -3.35 12.01 37.04
CA TRP A 185 -2.79 13.32 37.36
C TRP A 185 -1.56 13.20 38.26
N VAL A 186 -0.55 14.02 37.95
CA VAL A 186 0.70 14.17 38.70
C VAL A 186 0.96 15.64 38.98
N GLU A 187 1.68 15.92 40.06
CA GLU A 187 2.08 17.29 40.41
C GLU A 187 3.48 17.59 39.88
N GLU A 188 3.63 18.71 39.19
CA GLU A 188 4.94 19.24 38.83
C GLU A 188 5.71 19.64 40.10
N LYS A 189 6.99 19.25 40.17
CA LYS A 189 7.83 19.30 41.37
C LYS A 189 7.94 20.67 42.04
N TRP A 190 8.01 21.75 41.27
CA TRP A 190 8.39 23.07 41.79
C TRP A 190 7.21 23.97 42.07
N TYR A 191 6.20 23.95 41.20
CA TYR A 191 5.03 24.82 41.29
C TYR A 191 3.78 24.08 41.75
N GLY A 192 3.82 22.75 41.87
CA GLY A 192 2.67 21.93 42.25
C GLY A 192 1.57 21.91 41.18
N THR A 193 1.90 22.27 39.93
CA THR A 193 0.93 22.28 38.83
C THR A 193 0.46 20.86 38.56
N GLU A 194 -0.83 20.60 38.74
CA GLU A 194 -1.44 19.33 38.37
C GLU A 194 -1.50 19.19 36.85
N TYR A 195 -0.95 18.10 36.33
CA TYR A 195 -1.03 17.78 34.91
C TYR A 195 -1.12 16.27 34.71
N TRP A 196 -1.53 15.87 33.51
CA TRP A 196 -1.45 14.50 33.05
C TRP A 196 -0.96 14.50 31.61
N THR A 197 -0.34 13.40 31.21
CA THR A 197 0.15 13.20 29.85
C THR A 197 -0.41 11.91 29.27
N GLU A 198 -0.83 12.01 28.01
CA GLU A 198 -1.04 10.85 27.16
C GLU A 198 -0.25 11.02 25.87
N SER A 199 0.12 9.90 25.28
CA SER A 199 0.43 9.93 23.86
C SER A 199 -0.89 10.23 23.15
N ILE A 200 -0.89 11.24 22.28
CA ILE A 200 -1.99 11.44 21.34
C ILE A 200 -2.08 10.13 20.58
N SER A 201 -3.00 9.24 20.97
CA SER A 201 -3.22 8.02 20.21
C SER A 201 -3.88 8.48 18.93
N ALA A 202 -3.07 8.84 17.95
CA ALA A 202 -3.49 8.77 16.57
C ALA A 202 -4.03 7.35 16.46
N ALA A 203 -5.34 7.20 16.31
CA ALA A 203 -5.84 5.98 15.71
C ALA A 203 -5.02 5.87 14.41
N LEU A 204 -4.09 4.92 14.39
CA LEU A 204 -3.26 4.70 13.22
C LEU A 204 -4.21 4.63 12.02
N PRO A 205 -3.91 5.31 10.90
CA PRO A 205 -4.76 5.25 9.73
C PRO A 205 -5.19 3.80 9.49
N ALA A 206 -6.50 3.60 9.37
CA ALA A 206 -7.09 2.30 9.22
C ALA A 206 -6.44 1.62 8.03
N LYS A 207 -5.72 0.53 8.27
CA LYS A 207 -4.90 -0.13 7.24
C LYS A 207 -5.74 -0.86 6.18
N LYS A 208 -7.05 -1.02 6.43
CA LYS A 208 -7.98 -1.69 5.53
C LYS A 208 -9.36 -1.01 5.54
N PRO A 209 -10.11 -1.07 4.42
CA PRO A 209 -11.53 -0.75 4.43
C PRO A 209 -12.32 -1.78 5.24
N VAL A 210 -13.49 -1.37 5.72
CA VAL A 210 -14.44 -2.23 6.43
C VAL A 210 -15.55 -2.64 5.47
N LYS A 211 -15.87 -3.93 5.45
CA LYS A 211 -17.04 -4.48 4.75
C LYS A 211 -18.28 -4.11 5.59
N LEU A 212 -19.08 -3.15 5.12
CA LEU A 212 -20.24 -2.64 5.86
C LEU A 212 -21.42 -3.61 5.82
N HIS A 213 -21.69 -4.17 4.64
CA HIS A 213 -22.71 -5.19 4.46
C HIS A 213 -22.46 -5.99 3.18
N THR A 214 -22.99 -7.22 3.18
CA THR A 214 -23.06 -8.10 2.02
C THR A 214 -24.50 -8.58 1.90
N THR A 215 -25.12 -8.32 0.77
CA THR A 215 -26.41 -8.86 0.37
C THR A 215 -26.21 -9.81 -0.81
N GLU A 216 -27.29 -10.42 -1.30
CA GLU A 216 -27.24 -11.21 -2.54
C GLU A 216 -26.85 -10.35 -3.76
N LEU A 217 -27.22 -9.07 -3.75
CA LEU A 217 -27.03 -8.12 -4.86
C LEU A 217 -25.78 -7.26 -4.75
N SER A 218 -25.29 -6.97 -3.54
CA SER A 218 -24.24 -5.97 -3.32
C SER A 218 -23.33 -6.31 -2.15
N THR A 219 -22.05 -5.95 -2.29
CA THR A 219 -21.09 -5.89 -1.19
C THR A 219 -20.55 -4.47 -1.12
N VAL A 220 -20.64 -3.85 0.05
CA VAL A 220 -20.18 -2.46 0.24
C VAL A 220 -18.98 -2.42 1.16
N TRP A 221 -17.89 -1.85 0.64
CA TRP A 221 -16.67 -1.55 1.38
C TRP A 221 -16.58 -0.05 1.62
N HIS A 222 -16.19 0.33 2.83
CA HIS A 222 -16.04 1.73 3.19
C HIS A 222 -14.78 1.94 4.04
N LYS A 223 -14.04 3.00 3.71
CA LYS A 223 -13.00 3.56 4.56
C LYS A 223 -13.16 5.08 4.55
N LYS A 224 -13.32 5.68 5.72
CA LYS A 224 -13.25 7.12 5.89
C LYS A 224 -11.79 7.56 5.70
N ASP A 225 -11.57 8.65 4.98
CA ASP A 225 -10.23 9.24 4.90
C ASP A 225 -9.76 9.67 6.29
N ASP A 226 -8.59 9.18 6.66
CA ASP A 226 -7.88 9.42 7.91
C ASP A 226 -6.42 9.80 7.67
N GLN A 227 -6.02 10.01 6.41
CA GLN A 227 -4.65 10.33 6.02
C GLN A 227 -4.51 11.69 5.36
N PHE A 228 -5.45 12.08 4.49
CA PHE A 228 -5.33 13.27 3.64
C PHE A 228 -6.22 14.42 4.10
N TRP A 229 -7.35 14.11 4.74
CA TRP A 229 -8.30 15.04 5.35
C TRP A 229 -8.77 16.17 4.41
N ILE A 230 -8.87 15.88 3.12
CA ILE A 230 -9.36 16.80 2.09
C ILE A 230 -10.86 16.58 1.82
N PRO A 231 -11.62 17.60 1.38
CA PRO A 231 -13.06 17.49 1.10
C PRO A 231 -13.34 16.75 -0.22
N LYS A 232 -12.64 15.64 -0.46
CA LYS A 232 -12.78 14.80 -1.64
C LYS A 232 -13.21 13.39 -1.25
N ALA A 233 -13.74 12.66 -2.20
CA ALA A 233 -14.06 11.25 -2.07
C ALA A 233 -13.86 10.54 -3.40
N ARG A 234 -13.82 9.20 -3.35
CA ARG A 234 -13.81 8.34 -4.52
C ARG A 234 -14.82 7.22 -4.32
N ILE A 235 -15.77 7.11 -5.23
CA ILE A 235 -16.82 6.10 -5.23
C ILE A 235 -16.55 5.18 -6.41
N ILE A 236 -16.45 3.88 -6.15
CA ILE A 236 -16.22 2.86 -7.18
C ILE A 236 -17.36 1.85 -7.10
N VAL A 237 -18.07 1.68 -8.21
CA VAL A 237 -19.18 0.74 -8.37
C VAL A 237 -18.79 -0.25 -9.45
N ARG A 238 -18.74 -1.54 -9.11
CA ARG A 238 -18.52 -2.62 -10.06
C ARG A 238 -19.79 -3.42 -10.24
N LEU A 239 -20.36 -3.35 -11.44
CA LEU A 239 -21.53 -4.09 -11.85
C LEU A 239 -21.05 -5.40 -12.49
N MET A 240 -21.08 -6.48 -11.72
CA MET A 240 -20.77 -7.82 -12.23
C MET A 240 -21.82 -8.23 -13.26
N ASN A 241 -21.39 -8.67 -14.43
CA ASN A 241 -22.23 -9.26 -15.47
C ASN A 241 -21.38 -10.19 -16.38
N PRO A 242 -21.43 -11.51 -16.19
CA PRO A 242 -20.64 -12.49 -16.94
C PRO A 242 -20.88 -12.45 -18.45
N ILE A 243 -22.06 -12.01 -18.88
CA ILE A 243 -22.39 -11.90 -20.30
C ILE A 243 -21.46 -10.90 -20.98
N CYS A 244 -20.97 -9.86 -20.27
CA CYS A 244 -20.18 -8.78 -20.85
C CYS A 244 -18.97 -9.25 -21.69
N ASN A 245 -18.37 -10.40 -21.37
CA ASN A 245 -17.21 -10.91 -22.10
C ASN A 245 -17.35 -12.39 -22.47
N ALA A 246 -18.58 -12.94 -22.48
CA ALA A 246 -18.84 -14.36 -22.73
C ALA A 246 -18.50 -14.81 -24.17
N THR A 247 -18.61 -13.91 -25.15
CA THR A 247 -18.20 -14.15 -26.54
C THR A 247 -17.54 -12.88 -27.11
N PRO A 248 -16.83 -12.95 -28.26
CA PRO A 248 -16.29 -11.77 -28.92
C PRO A 248 -17.36 -10.70 -29.17
N ARG A 249 -18.56 -11.13 -29.58
CA ARG A 249 -19.72 -10.26 -29.78
C ARG A 249 -20.11 -9.54 -28.50
N HIS A 250 -20.27 -10.25 -27.39
CA HIS A 250 -20.67 -9.59 -26.14
C HIS A 250 -19.60 -8.62 -25.63
N SER A 251 -18.32 -8.98 -25.77
CA SER A 251 -17.18 -8.10 -25.43
C SER A 251 -17.24 -6.78 -26.21
N LEU A 252 -17.54 -6.87 -27.50
CA LEU A 252 -17.70 -5.72 -28.38
C LEU A 252 -18.96 -4.90 -28.01
N LEU A 253 -20.11 -5.55 -27.84
CA LEU A 253 -21.37 -4.88 -27.49
C LEU A 253 -21.28 -4.17 -26.15
N SER A 254 -20.60 -4.76 -25.17
CA SER A 254 -20.41 -4.13 -23.85
C SER A 254 -19.53 -2.89 -23.94
N ARG A 255 -18.45 -2.95 -24.73
CA ARG A 255 -17.62 -1.77 -25.01
C ARG A 255 -18.43 -0.67 -25.70
N MET A 256 -19.19 -1.03 -26.73
CA MET A 256 -20.04 -0.08 -27.48
C MET A 256 -21.12 0.53 -26.59
N PHE A 257 -21.74 -0.25 -25.71
CA PHE A 257 -22.69 0.24 -24.71
C PHE A 257 -22.05 1.29 -23.80
N VAL A 258 -20.86 1.01 -23.27
CA VAL A 258 -20.12 1.96 -22.42
C VAL A 258 -19.79 3.24 -23.18
N ASP A 259 -19.37 3.14 -24.44
CA ASP A 259 -19.04 4.32 -25.24
C ASP A 259 -20.28 5.15 -25.60
N LEU A 260 -21.44 4.52 -25.86
CA LEU A 260 -22.73 5.21 -26.01
C LEU A 260 -23.17 5.92 -24.72
N VAL A 261 -22.92 5.32 -23.55
CA VAL A 261 -23.20 5.95 -22.26
C VAL A 261 -22.31 7.19 -22.06
N LYS A 262 -21.00 7.08 -22.34
CA LYS A 262 -20.08 8.23 -22.27
C LYS A 262 -20.52 9.35 -23.20
N ASP A 263 -20.84 9.00 -24.44
CA ASP A 263 -21.31 9.94 -25.45
C ASP A 263 -22.52 10.74 -24.93
N THR A 264 -23.51 10.05 -24.37
CA THR A 264 -24.72 10.67 -23.81
C THR A 264 -24.46 11.52 -22.56
N LEU A 265 -23.41 11.20 -21.79
CA LEU A 265 -23.05 11.91 -20.55
C LEU A 265 -22.15 13.13 -20.79
N THR A 266 -21.60 13.31 -21.99
CA THR A 266 -20.54 14.30 -22.27
C THR A 266 -20.97 15.72 -21.87
N GLU A 267 -22.16 16.16 -22.27
CA GLU A 267 -22.65 17.52 -21.96
C GLU A 267 -22.80 17.75 -20.45
N PHE A 268 -23.45 16.82 -19.74
CA PHE A 268 -23.67 16.96 -18.30
C PHE A 268 -22.37 16.91 -17.49
N THR A 269 -21.44 16.05 -17.91
CA THR A 269 -20.22 15.78 -17.14
C THR A 269 -19.11 16.81 -17.36
N TYR A 270 -19.24 17.65 -18.38
CA TYR A 270 -18.35 18.78 -18.61
C TYR A 270 -18.38 19.78 -17.44
N ASP A 271 -19.56 20.17 -16.98
CA ASP A 271 -19.72 21.08 -15.83
C ASP A 271 -19.19 20.46 -14.54
N ALA A 272 -19.38 19.14 -14.37
CA ALA A 272 -18.82 18.41 -13.24
C ALA A 272 -17.29 18.44 -13.24
N GLU A 273 -16.65 18.28 -14.41
CA GLU A 273 -15.20 18.34 -14.54
C GLU A 273 -14.65 19.73 -14.25
N LEU A 274 -15.30 20.79 -14.73
CA LEU A 274 -14.96 22.17 -14.37
C LEU A 274 -15.10 22.42 -12.86
N ALA A 275 -16.08 21.80 -12.22
CA ALA A 275 -16.29 21.85 -10.77
C ALA A 275 -15.34 20.93 -9.97
N GLY A 276 -14.36 20.28 -10.61
CA GLY A 276 -13.36 19.45 -9.96
C GLY A 276 -13.84 18.05 -9.57
N MET A 277 -14.89 17.54 -10.23
CA MET A 277 -15.38 16.17 -10.14
C MET A 277 -15.24 15.45 -11.47
N LYS A 278 -14.83 14.19 -11.44
CA LYS A 278 -14.62 13.38 -12.64
C LYS A 278 -15.35 12.06 -12.49
N TYR A 279 -15.71 11.48 -13.62
CA TYR A 279 -16.19 10.12 -13.68
C TYR A 279 -15.42 9.32 -14.73
N SER A 280 -15.45 8.01 -14.60
CA SER A 280 -14.98 7.08 -15.62
C SER A 280 -15.88 5.86 -15.63
N ILE A 281 -16.17 5.33 -16.81
CA ILE A 281 -16.90 4.08 -17.00
C ILE A 281 -16.14 3.20 -17.98
N VAL A 282 -15.90 1.94 -17.60
CA VAL A 282 -15.12 0.97 -18.40
C VAL A 282 -15.73 -0.42 -18.30
N CYS A 283 -15.53 -1.25 -19.33
CA CYS A 283 -15.76 -2.69 -19.26
C CYS A 283 -14.45 -3.41 -18.91
N ASP A 284 -14.46 -4.17 -17.82
CA ASP A 284 -13.32 -4.94 -17.30
C ASP A 284 -13.63 -6.45 -17.32
N GLY A 285 -13.64 -7.03 -18.52
CA GLY A 285 -14.00 -8.45 -18.68
C GLY A 285 -15.47 -8.69 -18.34
N ALA A 286 -15.74 -9.37 -17.23
CA ALA A 286 -17.08 -9.77 -16.80
C ALA A 286 -17.82 -8.70 -15.97
N SER A 287 -17.46 -7.42 -16.09
CA SER A 287 -18.13 -6.34 -15.38
C SER A 287 -18.10 -5.00 -16.11
N ILE A 288 -18.94 -4.08 -15.63
CA ILE A 288 -18.90 -2.66 -15.95
C ILE A 288 -18.52 -1.93 -14.67
N MET A 289 -17.41 -1.19 -14.70
CA MET A 289 -16.93 -0.42 -13.57
C MET A 289 -17.21 1.07 -13.81
N VAL A 290 -17.87 1.70 -12.83
CA VAL A 290 -18.13 3.14 -12.78
C VAL A 290 -17.37 3.73 -11.60
N VAL A 291 -16.57 4.75 -11.87
CA VAL A 291 -15.79 5.48 -10.87
C VAL A 291 -16.24 6.93 -10.90
N SER A 292 -16.45 7.55 -9.73
CA SER A 292 -16.54 9.00 -9.59
C SER A 292 -15.58 9.47 -8.51
N GLU A 293 -14.85 10.54 -8.77
CA GLU A 293 -13.90 11.13 -7.83
C GLU A 293 -13.88 12.66 -7.89
N GLY A 294 -13.57 13.32 -6.78
CA GLY A 294 -13.53 14.78 -6.72
C GLY A 294 -14.10 15.31 -5.40
N TYR A 295 -14.56 16.56 -5.39
CA TYR A 295 -15.17 17.17 -4.22
C TYR A 295 -16.43 16.44 -3.77
N ASN A 296 -16.53 16.14 -2.47
CA ASN A 296 -17.55 15.22 -1.96
C ASN A 296 -18.99 15.79 -1.91
N ASP A 297 -19.16 17.11 -1.95
CA ASP A 297 -20.47 17.79 -1.80
C ASP A 297 -21.50 17.37 -2.87
N LYS A 298 -21.08 17.25 -4.14
CA LYS A 298 -21.95 16.86 -5.27
C LYS A 298 -21.58 15.53 -5.92
N LEU A 299 -20.65 14.79 -5.33
CA LEU A 299 -20.13 13.55 -5.92
C LEU A 299 -21.20 12.45 -6.00
N SER A 300 -22.08 12.36 -5.00
CA SER A 300 -23.22 11.43 -5.01
C SER A 300 -24.20 11.73 -6.13
N VAL A 301 -24.48 13.01 -6.38
CA VAL A 301 -25.37 13.48 -7.46
C VAL A 301 -24.79 13.09 -8.82
N LEU A 302 -23.49 13.29 -9.02
CA LEU A 302 -22.81 12.85 -10.23
C LEU A 302 -22.91 11.34 -10.42
N MET A 303 -22.59 10.55 -9.38
CA MET A 303 -22.66 9.09 -9.43
C MET A 303 -24.07 8.58 -9.73
N GLU A 304 -25.09 9.14 -9.07
CA GLU A 304 -26.50 8.80 -9.29
C GLU A 304 -26.91 9.09 -10.72
N HIS A 305 -26.54 10.25 -11.27
CA HIS A 305 -26.86 10.60 -12.65
C HIS A 305 -26.19 9.66 -13.66
N VAL A 306 -24.92 9.31 -13.44
CA VAL A 306 -24.19 8.36 -14.30
C VAL A 306 -24.86 6.99 -14.25
N LEU A 307 -25.19 6.47 -13.06
CA LEU A 307 -25.84 5.17 -12.90
C LEU A 307 -27.26 5.14 -13.46
N GLU A 308 -28.03 6.22 -13.30
CA GLU A 308 -29.36 6.34 -13.90
C GLU A 308 -29.24 6.33 -15.43
N LYS A 309 -28.26 7.04 -15.99
CA LYS A 309 -28.01 6.99 -17.44
C LYS A 309 -27.59 5.61 -17.93
N VAL A 310 -26.74 4.90 -17.19
CA VAL A 310 -26.41 3.49 -17.49
C VAL A 310 -27.66 2.62 -17.53
N LYS A 311 -28.61 2.85 -16.62
CA LYS A 311 -29.84 2.07 -16.50
C LYS A 311 -30.88 2.38 -17.58
N SER A 312 -31.05 3.65 -17.94
CA SER A 312 -32.17 4.13 -18.77
C SER A 312 -31.74 4.80 -20.09
N ILE A 313 -30.53 4.50 -20.58
CA ILE A 313 -30.03 5.05 -21.86
C ILE A 313 -31.01 4.77 -23.01
N VAL A 314 -31.28 5.82 -23.79
CA VAL A 314 -32.03 5.71 -25.05
C VAL A 314 -31.02 5.61 -26.18
N ILE A 315 -30.95 4.46 -26.82
CA ILE A 315 -30.02 4.19 -27.91
C ILE A 315 -30.71 4.52 -29.24
N THR A 316 -30.16 5.45 -30.01
CA THR A 316 -30.64 5.77 -31.36
C THR A 316 -29.73 5.14 -32.41
N GLN A 317 -30.31 4.79 -33.56
CA GLN A 317 -29.58 4.12 -34.64
C GLN A 317 -28.41 4.96 -35.16
N ASP A 318 -28.58 6.28 -35.25
CA ASP A 318 -27.53 7.19 -35.73
C ASP A 318 -26.31 7.19 -34.81
N ARG A 319 -26.52 7.19 -33.48
CA ARG A 319 -25.40 7.12 -32.52
C ARG A 319 -24.71 5.76 -32.56
N VAL A 320 -25.48 4.67 -32.73
CA VAL A 320 -24.90 3.32 -32.89
C VAL A 320 -23.97 3.27 -34.11
N THR A 321 -24.39 3.83 -35.25
CA THR A 321 -23.57 3.87 -36.46
C THR A 321 -22.25 4.62 -36.21
N VAL A 322 -22.31 5.81 -35.61
CA VAL A 322 -21.11 6.61 -35.32
C VAL A 322 -20.16 5.89 -34.36
N ILE A 323 -20.67 5.35 -33.25
CA ILE A 323 -19.81 4.65 -32.27
C ILE A 323 -19.26 3.35 -32.88
N ALA A 324 -20.03 2.64 -33.70
CA ALA A 324 -19.55 1.43 -34.37
C ALA A 324 -18.40 1.74 -35.35
N GLU A 325 -18.51 2.81 -36.13
CA GLU A 325 -17.44 3.28 -37.03
C GLU A 325 -16.19 3.68 -36.25
N GLN A 326 -16.34 4.43 -35.15
CA GLN A 326 -15.23 4.80 -34.27
C GLN A 326 -14.56 3.57 -33.65
N LEU A 327 -15.34 2.62 -33.14
CA LEU A 327 -14.84 1.40 -32.52
C LEU A 327 -14.13 0.50 -33.54
N GLN A 328 -14.65 0.42 -34.77
CA GLN A 328 -13.96 -0.25 -35.87
C GLN A 328 -12.60 0.40 -36.12
N GLN A 329 -12.57 1.72 -36.26
CA GLN A 329 -11.34 2.47 -36.50
C GLN A 329 -10.34 2.31 -35.34
N GLU A 330 -10.79 2.33 -34.09
CA GLU A 330 -9.94 2.06 -32.91
C GLU A 330 -9.32 0.66 -32.95
N ILE A 331 -10.12 -0.35 -33.31
CA ILE A 331 -9.64 -1.75 -33.43
C ILE A 331 -8.64 -1.89 -34.58
N GLU A 332 -8.86 -1.22 -35.70
CA GLU A 332 -7.93 -1.21 -36.84
C GLU A 332 -6.64 -0.45 -36.46
N ASN A 333 -6.76 0.70 -35.81
CA ASN A 333 -5.64 1.49 -35.30
C ASN A 333 -4.82 0.77 -34.24
N PHE A 334 -5.43 -0.13 -33.45
CA PHE A 334 -4.69 -0.97 -32.49
C PHE A 334 -3.55 -1.73 -33.17
N TYR A 335 -3.76 -2.24 -34.38
CA TYR A 335 -2.74 -2.94 -35.16
C TYR A 335 -1.65 -2.04 -35.76
N LEU A 336 -1.84 -0.71 -35.70
CA LEU A 336 -0.86 0.30 -36.07
C LEU A 336 -0.07 0.82 -34.86
N THR A 337 -0.37 0.34 -33.64
CA THR A 337 0.40 0.69 -32.44
C THR A 337 1.81 0.10 -32.46
N GLN A 338 2.63 0.55 -31.51
CA GLN A 338 4.02 0.10 -31.40
C GLN A 338 4.10 -1.42 -31.18
N PRO A 339 5.02 -2.13 -31.86
CA PRO A 339 5.20 -3.59 -31.76
C PRO A 339 5.20 -4.16 -30.33
N TYR A 340 5.83 -3.47 -29.37
CA TYR A 340 5.87 -3.93 -27.98
C TYR A 340 4.49 -3.97 -27.29
N THR A 341 3.57 -3.10 -27.71
CA THR A 341 2.19 -3.06 -27.19
C THR A 341 1.43 -4.28 -27.68
N LEU A 342 1.61 -4.65 -28.95
CA LEU A 342 1.03 -5.84 -29.55
C LEU A 342 1.58 -7.13 -28.92
N SER A 343 2.88 -7.24 -28.74
CA SER A 343 3.49 -8.45 -28.18
C SER A 343 3.10 -8.67 -26.71
N ASN A 344 3.03 -7.61 -25.91
CA ASN A 344 2.53 -7.67 -24.53
C ASN A 344 1.04 -8.02 -24.47
N TYR A 345 0.23 -7.48 -25.39
CA TYR A 345 -1.18 -7.84 -25.50
C TYR A 345 -1.37 -9.35 -25.79
N TYR A 346 -0.59 -9.90 -26.74
CA TYR A 346 -0.66 -11.33 -27.02
C TYR A 346 -0.20 -12.16 -25.83
N ALA A 347 0.90 -11.80 -25.15
CA ALA A 347 1.36 -12.52 -23.95
C ALA A 347 0.25 -12.61 -22.87
N ASP A 348 -0.46 -11.51 -22.61
CA ASP A 348 -1.62 -11.48 -21.72
C ASP A 348 -2.79 -12.33 -22.26
N HIS A 349 -3.08 -12.25 -23.57
CA HIS A 349 -4.13 -13.04 -24.21
C HIS A 349 -3.91 -14.56 -24.08
N PHE A 350 -2.67 -15.02 -24.23
CA PHE A 350 -2.28 -16.42 -24.10
C PHE A 350 -2.49 -16.96 -22.68
N LEU A 351 -2.31 -16.12 -21.66
CA LEU A 351 -2.32 -16.51 -20.25
C LEU A 351 -3.66 -16.22 -19.54
N ARG A 352 -4.65 -15.65 -20.23
CA ARG A 352 -6.02 -15.46 -19.72
C ARG A 352 -6.96 -16.55 -20.18
N GLU A 353 -7.78 -17.07 -19.27
CA GLU A 353 -8.81 -18.07 -19.60
C GLU A 353 -9.78 -17.55 -20.68
N THR A 354 -10.44 -16.41 -20.40
CA THR A 354 -11.36 -15.74 -21.33
C THR A 354 -10.83 -14.39 -21.81
N SER A 355 -10.43 -14.34 -23.07
CA SER A 355 -9.96 -13.13 -23.76
C SER A 355 -10.19 -13.27 -25.27
N TRP A 356 -10.43 -12.14 -25.95
CA TRP A 356 -10.77 -12.11 -27.39
C TRP A 356 -9.84 -11.17 -28.15
N THR A 357 -9.31 -11.62 -29.29
CA THR A 357 -8.43 -10.81 -30.14
C THR A 357 -9.20 -9.67 -30.80
N PRO A 358 -8.54 -8.55 -31.19
CA PRO A 358 -9.23 -7.46 -31.87
C PRO A 358 -9.86 -7.91 -33.18
N LYS A 359 -9.20 -8.82 -33.92
CA LYS A 359 -9.75 -9.48 -35.12
C LYS A 359 -11.05 -10.24 -34.84
N GLN A 360 -11.10 -11.08 -33.80
CA GLN A 360 -12.33 -11.80 -33.42
C GLN A 360 -13.47 -10.83 -33.07
N LYS A 361 -13.15 -9.71 -32.42
CA LYS A 361 -14.14 -8.65 -32.13
C LYS A 361 -14.62 -7.96 -33.41
N LEU A 362 -13.71 -7.63 -34.34
CA LEU A 362 -14.04 -7.00 -35.61
C LEU A 362 -14.92 -7.89 -36.50
N GLU A 363 -14.63 -9.20 -36.57
CA GLU A 363 -15.46 -10.18 -37.27
C GLU A 363 -16.89 -10.23 -36.70
N SER A 364 -17.03 -10.04 -35.38
CA SER A 364 -18.35 -10.01 -34.73
C SER A 364 -19.15 -8.72 -35.00
N LEU A 365 -18.48 -7.60 -35.32
CA LEU A 365 -19.11 -6.33 -35.67
C LEU A 365 -19.91 -6.43 -36.98
N ARG A 366 -19.47 -7.28 -37.92
CA ARG A 366 -20.09 -7.50 -39.24
C ARG A 366 -21.40 -8.29 -39.17
N ILE A 367 -21.71 -8.91 -38.04
CA ILE A 367 -22.92 -9.71 -37.85
C ILE A 367 -23.95 -8.82 -37.12
N GLY A 368 -24.91 -8.25 -37.87
CA GLY A 368 -25.94 -7.38 -37.31
C GLY A 368 -26.88 -8.13 -36.37
N GLY A 369 -27.07 -7.65 -35.15
CA GLY A 369 -27.95 -8.29 -34.17
C GLY A 369 -28.17 -7.40 -32.95
N ARG A 370 -29.44 -7.24 -32.60
CA ARG A 370 -29.99 -6.25 -31.65
C ARG A 370 -29.40 -6.38 -30.24
N ILE A 371 -29.09 -5.22 -29.65
CA ILE A 371 -28.44 -5.01 -28.34
C ILE A 371 -29.46 -5.07 -27.20
N GLU A 372 -30.72 -4.78 -27.51
CA GLU A 372 -31.78 -4.49 -26.53
C GLU A 372 -32.25 -5.71 -25.72
N SER A 373 -32.02 -6.95 -26.19
CA SER A 373 -32.43 -8.16 -25.46
C SER A 373 -31.44 -8.59 -24.35
N ILE A 374 -30.33 -7.86 -24.16
CA ILE A 374 -29.21 -8.28 -23.29
C ILE A 374 -29.29 -7.66 -21.89
N LEU A 375 -29.99 -6.53 -21.71
CA LEU A 375 -29.97 -5.72 -20.49
C LEU A 375 -30.97 -6.15 -19.39
N GLY A 376 -31.57 -7.34 -19.51
CA GLY A 376 -32.45 -7.89 -18.47
C GLY A 376 -31.67 -8.25 -17.21
N SER A 377 -31.66 -7.37 -16.21
CA SER A 377 -30.92 -7.58 -14.96
C SER A 377 -31.56 -8.68 -14.10
N ARG A 378 -30.72 -9.56 -13.56
CA ARG A 378 -31.08 -10.57 -12.54
C ARG A 378 -29.92 -10.80 -11.57
N PRO A 379 -30.17 -11.35 -10.37
CA PRO A 379 -29.09 -11.82 -9.51
C PRO A 379 -28.20 -12.84 -10.23
N ILE A 380 -26.89 -12.69 -10.04
CA ILE A 380 -25.87 -13.62 -10.55
C ILE A 380 -25.78 -14.80 -9.59
N THR A 381 -25.87 -16.02 -10.12
CA THR A 381 -25.72 -17.24 -9.32
C THR A 381 -24.28 -17.40 -8.81
N ALA A 382 -24.06 -18.19 -7.74
CA ALA A 382 -22.72 -18.42 -7.22
C ALA A 382 -21.74 -18.99 -8.27
N ALA A 383 -22.24 -19.82 -9.21
CA ALA A 383 -21.43 -20.37 -10.31
C ALA A 383 -21.04 -19.31 -11.36
N GLU A 384 -21.90 -18.32 -11.57
CA GLU A 384 -21.68 -17.22 -12.51
C GLU A 384 -20.82 -16.10 -11.90
N LYS A 385 -20.65 -16.05 -10.56
CA LYS A 385 -19.67 -15.21 -9.85
C LYS A 385 -18.23 -15.70 -10.04
N SER A 386 -17.89 -16.33 -11.17
CA SER A 386 -16.53 -16.79 -11.45
C SER A 386 -15.61 -15.58 -11.62
N LEU A 387 -14.71 -15.38 -10.66
CA LEU A 387 -13.63 -14.41 -10.77
C LEU A 387 -12.68 -14.80 -11.90
N PRO A 388 -12.00 -13.83 -12.54
CA PRO A 388 -11.04 -14.13 -13.59
C PRO A 388 -9.92 -15.03 -13.06
N ARG A 389 -9.43 -15.95 -13.90
CA ARG A 389 -8.31 -16.83 -13.61
C ARG A 389 -7.29 -16.78 -14.75
N SER A 390 -6.04 -17.11 -14.44
CA SER A 390 -4.99 -17.27 -15.44
C SER A 390 -4.83 -18.73 -15.85
N LEU A 391 -4.19 -18.92 -17.00
CA LEU A 391 -3.72 -20.22 -17.46
C LEU A 391 -2.26 -20.39 -17.02
N THR A 392 -1.95 -21.58 -16.51
CA THR A 392 -0.66 -21.92 -15.90
C THR A 392 0.16 -22.73 -16.90
N LEU A 393 1.42 -22.35 -17.08
CA LEU A 393 2.36 -23.08 -17.94
C LEU A 393 2.85 -24.37 -17.26
N PRO A 394 3.00 -25.50 -17.99
CA PRO A 394 3.61 -26.71 -17.44
C PRO A 394 5.06 -26.50 -17.00
N SER A 395 5.48 -27.17 -15.92
CA SER A 395 6.87 -27.11 -15.45
C SER A 395 7.86 -27.55 -16.52
N GLY A 396 8.95 -26.79 -16.70
CA GLY A 396 9.98 -27.07 -17.71
C GLY A 396 9.60 -26.67 -19.15
N SER A 397 8.44 -26.07 -19.36
CA SER A 397 7.97 -25.70 -20.70
C SER A 397 8.72 -24.52 -21.31
N LYS A 398 8.96 -24.56 -22.62
CA LYS A 398 9.59 -23.48 -23.39
C LYS A 398 8.78 -23.23 -24.66
N TYR A 399 7.82 -22.31 -24.60
CA TYR A 399 6.96 -22.00 -25.73
C TYR A 399 7.37 -20.72 -26.44
N VAL A 400 7.19 -20.70 -27.75
CA VAL A 400 7.34 -19.50 -28.58
C VAL A 400 6.15 -19.42 -29.54
N TRP A 401 5.54 -18.24 -29.63
CA TRP A 401 4.59 -17.92 -30.69
C TRP A 401 5.19 -16.82 -31.58
N GLU A 402 5.12 -17.01 -32.89
CA GLU A 402 5.73 -16.14 -33.88
C GLU A 402 4.66 -15.62 -34.84
N ASP A 403 4.68 -14.32 -35.11
CA ASP A 403 3.86 -13.66 -36.11
C ASP A 403 4.58 -12.42 -36.67
N VAL A 404 3.99 -11.76 -37.65
CA VAL A 404 4.49 -10.52 -38.23
C VAL A 404 3.83 -9.31 -37.57
N VAL A 405 4.56 -8.19 -37.49
CA VAL A 405 3.99 -6.90 -37.12
C VAL A 405 2.98 -6.49 -38.20
N PRO A 406 1.69 -6.26 -37.88
CA PRO A 406 0.66 -6.00 -38.90
C PRO A 406 0.91 -4.72 -39.72
N ASN A 407 1.45 -3.68 -39.08
CA ASN A 407 1.88 -2.47 -39.76
C ASN A 407 3.07 -2.76 -40.68
N LYS A 408 2.86 -2.72 -42.00
CA LYS A 408 3.89 -2.99 -43.01
C LYS A 408 4.99 -1.93 -43.07
N ASP A 409 4.70 -0.72 -42.60
CA ASP A 409 5.64 0.41 -42.63
C ASP A 409 6.48 0.51 -41.35
N GLU A 410 6.15 -0.27 -40.32
CA GLU A 410 6.89 -0.35 -39.08
C GLU A 410 8.23 -1.05 -39.32
N LEU A 411 9.30 -0.39 -38.89
CA LEU A 411 10.66 -0.90 -39.04
C LEU A 411 11.01 -1.89 -37.93
N ASN A 412 10.43 -1.72 -36.74
CA ASN A 412 10.79 -2.48 -35.56
C ASN A 412 10.02 -3.80 -35.44
N SER A 413 10.74 -4.82 -35.01
CA SER A 413 10.21 -6.05 -34.43
C SER A 413 10.04 -5.90 -32.90
N SER A 414 9.34 -6.84 -32.26
CA SER A 414 9.30 -6.93 -30.81
C SER A 414 9.38 -8.35 -30.27
N LEU A 415 10.01 -8.47 -29.10
CA LEU A 415 10.03 -9.64 -28.25
C LEU A 415 9.35 -9.30 -26.92
N THR A 416 8.36 -10.10 -26.51
CA THR A 416 7.95 -10.20 -25.09
C THR A 416 8.37 -11.57 -24.58
N TYR A 417 9.30 -11.59 -23.63
CA TYR A 417 9.86 -12.77 -23.00
C TYR A 417 9.26 -12.90 -21.59
N TYR A 418 8.42 -13.90 -21.36
CA TYR A 418 7.73 -14.12 -20.08
C TYR A 418 8.16 -15.43 -19.43
N VAL A 419 8.43 -15.38 -18.12
CA VAL A 419 8.71 -16.53 -17.27
C VAL A 419 7.69 -16.58 -16.14
N GLU A 420 6.90 -17.64 -16.10
CA GLU A 420 5.98 -17.89 -14.99
C GLU A 420 6.76 -18.40 -13.78
N ILE A 421 6.47 -17.82 -12.61
CA ILE A 421 7.18 -18.10 -11.37
C ILE A 421 6.33 -18.96 -10.43
N GLY A 422 5.06 -18.60 -10.22
CA GLY A 422 4.21 -19.37 -9.31
C GLY A 422 2.91 -18.70 -8.93
N ASP A 423 2.39 -19.07 -7.76
CA ASP A 423 1.10 -18.64 -7.23
C ASP A 423 1.17 -17.22 -6.63
N LEU A 424 0.19 -16.38 -6.94
CA LEU A 424 0.12 -15.02 -6.41
C LEU A 424 0.01 -14.98 -4.88
N MET A 425 -0.60 -15.97 -4.25
CA MET A 425 -0.83 -16.01 -2.81
C MET A 425 0.35 -16.58 -2.02
N ASP A 426 1.37 -17.11 -2.67
CA ASP A 426 2.63 -17.47 -2.03
C ASP A 426 3.41 -16.19 -1.67
N ALA A 427 3.22 -15.70 -0.45
CA ALA A 427 3.77 -14.42 -0.01
C ALA A 427 5.32 -14.38 0.03
N PRO A 428 6.02 -15.44 0.50
CA PRO A 428 7.48 -15.52 0.35
C PRO A 428 7.93 -15.51 -1.12
N LEU A 429 7.36 -16.36 -1.98
CA LEU A 429 7.76 -16.43 -3.38
C LEU A 429 7.51 -15.11 -4.13
N ARG A 430 6.36 -14.48 -3.86
CA ARG A 430 6.01 -13.16 -4.40
C ARG A 430 6.98 -12.07 -3.95
N ALA A 431 7.37 -12.06 -2.67
CA ALA A 431 8.38 -11.14 -2.15
C ALA A 431 9.74 -11.35 -2.84
N THR A 432 10.16 -12.60 -3.05
CA THR A 432 11.38 -12.96 -3.77
C THR A 432 11.36 -12.50 -5.22
N LEU A 433 10.27 -12.73 -5.94
CA LEU A 433 10.08 -12.20 -7.30
C LEU A 433 10.15 -10.67 -7.34
N LEU A 434 9.49 -9.98 -6.42
CA LEU A 434 9.48 -8.51 -6.38
C LEU A 434 10.89 -7.95 -6.16
N LEU A 435 11.67 -8.54 -5.25
CA LEU A 435 13.05 -8.14 -5.01
C LEU A 435 13.93 -8.45 -6.23
N PHE A 436 13.83 -9.66 -6.78
CA PHE A 436 14.54 -10.05 -8.00
C PHE A 436 14.25 -9.09 -9.16
N ALA A 437 12.97 -8.76 -9.40
CA ALA A 437 12.56 -7.84 -10.47
C ALA A 437 13.10 -6.41 -10.26
N GLN A 438 13.24 -5.97 -9.00
CA GLN A 438 13.88 -4.69 -8.66
C GLN A 438 15.39 -4.70 -8.97
N MET A 439 16.08 -5.82 -8.68
CA MET A 439 17.52 -5.97 -8.88
C MET A 439 17.90 -6.10 -10.35
N ILE A 440 17.17 -6.92 -11.12
CA ILE A 440 17.51 -7.20 -12.53
C ILE A 440 17.15 -6.05 -13.49
N ARG A 441 16.27 -5.13 -13.08
CA ARG A 441 15.75 -4.07 -13.95
C ARG A 441 16.83 -3.15 -14.51
N GLU A 442 17.72 -2.63 -13.66
CA GLU A 442 18.78 -1.72 -14.11
C GLU A 442 19.84 -2.46 -14.96
N PRO A 443 20.35 -3.64 -14.56
CA PRO A 443 21.28 -4.41 -15.38
C PRO A 443 20.70 -4.81 -16.74
N ALA A 444 19.42 -5.21 -16.80
CA ALA A 444 18.75 -5.54 -18.06
C ALA A 444 18.68 -4.33 -18.99
N PHE A 445 18.32 -3.16 -18.45
CA PHE A 445 18.29 -1.91 -19.21
C PHE A 445 19.70 -1.52 -19.69
N ASN A 446 20.69 -1.51 -18.80
CA ASN A 446 22.06 -1.14 -19.13
C ASN A 446 22.66 -2.07 -20.19
N GLN A 447 22.52 -3.39 -20.03
CA GLN A 447 23.07 -4.36 -20.97
C GLN A 447 22.37 -4.31 -22.33
N LEU A 448 21.05 -4.50 -22.36
CA LEU A 448 20.31 -4.68 -23.62
C LEU A 448 20.05 -3.36 -24.35
N ARG A 449 19.97 -2.22 -23.64
CA ARG A 449 19.75 -0.90 -24.25
C ARG A 449 21.00 -0.05 -24.31
N THR A 450 21.69 0.19 -23.20
CA THR A 450 22.81 1.15 -23.20
C THR A 450 24.04 0.61 -23.92
N LYS A 451 24.42 -0.65 -23.65
CA LYS A 451 25.63 -1.27 -24.21
C LYS A 451 25.38 -1.91 -25.57
N GLU A 452 24.36 -2.76 -25.67
CA GLU A 452 24.06 -3.49 -26.91
C GLU A 452 23.19 -2.72 -27.89
N GLN A 453 22.58 -1.60 -27.45
CA GLN A 453 21.78 -0.72 -28.29
C GLN A 453 20.70 -1.47 -29.08
N LEU A 454 20.09 -2.49 -28.47
CA LEU A 454 19.09 -3.32 -29.16
C LEU A 454 17.85 -2.49 -29.51
N GLY A 455 17.51 -1.48 -28.73
CA GLY A 455 16.49 -0.51 -29.09
C GLY A 455 16.11 0.40 -27.95
N TYR A 456 15.32 1.42 -28.27
CA TYR A 456 14.87 2.39 -27.27
C TYR A 456 13.94 1.76 -26.23
N VAL A 457 13.11 0.78 -26.59
CA VAL A 457 12.19 0.14 -25.63
C VAL A 457 12.82 -1.14 -25.10
N VAL A 458 13.31 -1.10 -23.87
CA VAL A 458 13.70 -2.25 -23.06
C VAL A 458 13.10 -2.09 -21.68
N SER A 459 12.24 -3.03 -21.28
CA SER A 459 11.60 -3.02 -19.96
C SER A 459 11.69 -4.39 -19.30
N SER A 460 11.95 -4.41 -17.99
CA SER A 460 11.99 -5.62 -17.16
C SER A 460 11.21 -5.38 -15.87
N SER A 461 10.25 -6.25 -15.55
CA SER A 461 9.45 -6.12 -14.33
C SER A 461 8.68 -7.40 -13.97
N ALA A 462 8.17 -7.45 -12.74
CA ALA A 462 7.22 -8.48 -12.33
C ALA A 462 5.87 -8.28 -13.04
N TRP A 463 5.27 -9.38 -13.47
CA TRP A 463 3.96 -9.43 -14.13
C TRP A 463 2.97 -10.16 -13.24
N PHE A 464 1.84 -9.54 -12.97
CA PHE A 464 0.78 -10.08 -12.13
C PHE A 464 -0.41 -10.49 -12.99
N LEU A 465 -0.79 -11.76 -12.92
CA LEU A 465 -2.02 -12.28 -13.49
C LEU A 465 -2.96 -12.70 -12.35
N HIS A 466 -4.20 -13.04 -12.69
CA HIS A 466 -5.15 -13.55 -11.70
C HIS A 466 -4.73 -14.97 -11.28
N GLY A 467 -4.16 -15.12 -10.08
CA GLY A 467 -3.76 -16.41 -9.54
C GLY A 467 -2.29 -16.77 -9.77
N SER A 468 -1.60 -16.14 -10.72
CA SER A 468 -0.18 -16.40 -10.99
C SER A 468 0.66 -15.13 -11.05
N ILE A 469 1.95 -15.30 -10.79
CA ILE A 469 2.99 -14.29 -10.86
C ILE A 469 4.10 -14.73 -11.80
N GLY A 470 4.66 -13.77 -12.52
CA GLY A 470 5.75 -14.00 -13.46
C GLY A 470 6.75 -12.85 -13.50
N TRP A 471 7.84 -13.07 -14.21
CA TRP A 471 8.79 -12.04 -14.59
C TRP A 471 8.79 -11.89 -16.11
N HIS A 472 9.00 -10.68 -16.63
CA HIS A 472 9.13 -10.49 -18.06
C HIS A 472 10.19 -9.46 -18.46
N ILE A 473 10.66 -9.60 -19.69
CA ILE A 473 11.39 -8.58 -20.45
C ILE A 473 10.65 -8.31 -21.76
N THR A 474 10.52 -7.04 -22.11
CA THR A 474 10.06 -6.62 -23.44
C THR A 474 11.14 -5.82 -24.13
N VAL A 475 11.41 -6.14 -25.41
CA VAL A 475 12.37 -5.44 -26.27
C VAL A 475 11.68 -5.08 -27.60
N GLN A 476 11.81 -3.83 -28.03
CA GLN A 476 11.49 -3.41 -29.40
C GLN A 476 12.78 -3.03 -30.13
N SER A 477 12.97 -3.53 -31.35
CA SER A 477 14.24 -3.43 -32.07
C SER A 477 14.05 -3.55 -33.58
N GLU A 478 14.95 -2.96 -34.37
CA GLU A 478 15.09 -3.29 -35.80
C GLU A 478 15.57 -4.74 -36.03
N ARG A 479 16.11 -5.40 -35.00
CA ARG A 479 16.60 -6.79 -35.04
C ARG A 479 15.46 -7.80 -34.93
N LYS A 480 15.64 -8.97 -35.53
CA LYS A 480 14.67 -10.07 -35.47
C LYS A 480 14.48 -10.58 -34.04
N PRO A 481 13.26 -11.00 -33.63
CA PRO A 481 12.99 -11.49 -32.27
C PRO A 481 13.87 -12.67 -31.83
N VAL A 482 14.24 -13.57 -32.75
CA VAL A 482 15.15 -14.69 -32.45
C VAL A 482 16.52 -14.20 -31.97
N TYR A 483 17.05 -13.14 -32.58
CA TYR A 483 18.30 -12.52 -32.12
C TYR A 483 18.10 -11.93 -30.72
N LEU A 484 17.00 -11.20 -30.50
CA LEU A 484 16.68 -10.60 -29.21
C LEU A 484 16.55 -11.65 -28.10
N GLU A 485 15.92 -12.79 -28.36
CA GLU A 485 15.78 -13.86 -27.38
C GLU A 485 17.15 -14.42 -26.99
N ASN A 486 18.04 -14.66 -27.95
CA ASN A 486 19.41 -15.10 -27.66
C ASN A 486 20.18 -14.06 -26.83
N ARG A 487 20.00 -12.76 -27.08
CA ARG A 487 20.60 -11.69 -26.27
C ARG A 487 20.04 -11.66 -24.86
N VAL A 488 18.73 -11.88 -24.69
CA VAL A 488 18.10 -12.00 -23.37
C VAL A 488 18.66 -13.20 -22.61
N GLU A 489 18.76 -14.37 -23.24
CA GLU A 489 19.33 -15.57 -22.59
C GLU A 489 20.81 -15.37 -22.22
N GLY A 490 21.62 -14.77 -23.09
CA GLY A 490 23.02 -14.43 -22.78
C GLY A 490 23.15 -13.36 -21.68
N PHE A 491 22.22 -12.41 -21.60
CA PHE A 491 22.13 -11.48 -20.48
C PHE A 491 21.80 -12.22 -19.17
N LEU A 492 20.96 -13.25 -19.19
CA LEU A 492 20.68 -14.05 -17.99
C LEU A 492 21.93 -14.78 -17.48
N ASP A 493 22.80 -15.27 -18.36
CA ASP A 493 24.11 -15.81 -17.95
C ASP A 493 24.99 -14.75 -17.28
N LEU A 494 25.07 -13.55 -17.86
CA LEU A 494 25.82 -12.43 -17.28
C LEU A 494 25.25 -12.01 -15.91
N PHE A 495 23.92 -11.96 -15.80
CA PHE A 495 23.26 -11.60 -14.56
C PHE A 495 23.47 -12.66 -13.46
N ARG A 496 23.58 -13.94 -13.83
CA ARG A 496 23.96 -15.01 -12.90
C ARG A 496 25.31 -14.74 -12.24
N GLU A 497 26.30 -14.35 -13.03
CA GLU A 497 27.64 -14.01 -12.51
C GLU A 497 27.63 -12.71 -11.71
N THR A 498 26.79 -11.75 -12.10
CA THR A 498 26.56 -10.51 -11.33
C THR A 498 26.00 -10.84 -9.94
N LEU A 499 25.01 -11.74 -9.84
CA LEU A 499 24.47 -12.17 -8.55
C LEU A 499 25.54 -12.84 -7.69
N LYS A 500 26.33 -13.77 -8.27
CA LYS A 500 27.40 -14.46 -7.53
C LYS A 500 28.46 -13.48 -7.00
N THR A 501 28.88 -12.52 -7.81
CA THR A 501 29.98 -11.59 -7.48
C THR A 501 29.53 -10.40 -6.63
N MET A 502 28.22 -10.11 -6.55
CA MET A 502 27.66 -9.07 -5.68
C MET A 502 28.03 -9.31 -4.21
N SER A 503 28.46 -8.24 -3.53
CA SER A 503 28.77 -8.33 -2.10
C SER A 503 27.49 -8.43 -1.25
N GLU A 504 27.55 -9.12 -0.11
CA GLU A 504 26.40 -9.24 0.81
C GLU A 504 25.89 -7.86 1.26
N ALA A 505 26.82 -6.93 1.55
CA ALA A 505 26.48 -5.56 1.94
C ALA A 505 25.79 -4.74 0.83
N GLU A 506 26.08 -5.02 -0.44
CA GLU A 506 25.34 -4.41 -1.55
C GLU A 506 23.94 -4.99 -1.66
N PHE A 507 23.82 -6.32 -1.56
CA PHE A 507 22.53 -7.01 -1.56
C PHE A 507 21.62 -6.51 -0.44
N GLU A 508 22.11 -6.46 0.80
CA GLU A 508 21.34 -6.01 1.97
C GLU A 508 20.86 -4.56 1.80
N ARG A 509 21.71 -3.66 1.29
CA ARG A 509 21.32 -2.28 0.98
C ARG A 509 20.17 -2.22 -0.03
N GLN A 510 20.23 -3.01 -1.11
CA GLN A 510 19.16 -3.06 -2.11
C GLN A 510 17.87 -3.64 -1.53
N ARG A 511 17.97 -4.73 -0.76
CA ARG A 511 16.85 -5.38 -0.06
C ARG A 511 16.14 -4.40 0.88
N ASP A 512 16.89 -3.75 1.75
CA ASP A 512 16.33 -2.90 2.80
C ASP A 512 15.75 -1.60 2.22
N ALA A 513 16.43 -1.00 1.22
CA ALA A 513 15.89 0.14 0.49
C ALA A 513 14.58 -0.21 -0.24
N PHE A 514 14.49 -1.40 -0.84
CA PHE A 514 13.26 -1.84 -1.51
C PHE A 514 12.14 -2.16 -0.51
N ALA A 515 12.45 -2.79 0.62
CA ALA A 515 11.49 -3.03 1.70
C ALA A 515 10.93 -1.70 2.25
N MET A 516 11.76 -0.67 2.42
CA MET A 516 11.32 0.67 2.80
C MET A 516 10.42 1.28 1.72
N LYS A 517 10.80 1.18 0.44
CA LYS A 517 9.98 1.66 -0.69
C LYS A 517 8.59 1.00 -0.73
N ARG A 518 8.47 -0.28 -0.39
CA ARG A 518 7.16 -0.95 -0.27
C ARG A 518 6.27 -0.33 0.80
N LEU A 519 6.86 0.25 1.84
CA LEU A 519 6.15 0.92 2.96
C LEU A 519 6.02 2.44 2.77
N GLU A 520 6.47 3.00 1.65
CA GLU A 520 6.34 4.43 1.37
C GLU A 520 4.87 4.88 1.47
N ARG A 521 4.65 5.98 2.19
CA ARG A 521 3.32 6.57 2.39
C ARG A 521 2.71 6.94 1.04
N LEU A 522 1.42 6.65 0.92
CA LEU A 522 0.64 7.00 -0.27
C LEU A 522 0.52 8.52 -0.37
N LYS A 523 0.65 9.05 -1.58
CA LYS A 523 0.76 10.51 -1.81
C LYS A 523 -0.61 11.20 -1.87
N ASN A 524 -1.65 10.44 -2.19
CA ASN A 524 -3.01 10.95 -2.33
C ASN A 524 -4.06 9.84 -2.16
N MET A 525 -5.32 10.24 -2.02
CA MET A 525 -6.47 9.35 -1.86
C MET A 525 -6.69 8.41 -3.07
N GLY A 526 -6.33 8.84 -4.28
CA GLY A 526 -6.46 8.02 -5.48
C GLY A 526 -5.53 6.81 -5.46
N GLU A 527 -4.28 6.99 -5.02
CA GLU A 527 -3.32 5.91 -4.79
C GLU A 527 -3.80 4.94 -3.69
N GLU A 528 -4.38 5.47 -2.61
CA GLU A 528 -4.95 4.64 -1.52
C GLU A 528 -6.16 3.82 -1.96
N ALA A 529 -7.13 4.47 -2.62
CA ALA A 529 -8.31 3.81 -3.14
C ALA A 529 -7.93 2.74 -4.17
N SER A 530 -6.99 3.03 -5.08
CA SER A 530 -6.53 2.07 -6.10
C SER A 530 -5.82 0.86 -5.47
N ARG A 531 -5.02 1.09 -4.41
CA ARG A 531 -4.42 0.00 -3.62
C ARG A 531 -5.50 -0.94 -3.10
N PHE A 532 -6.52 -0.42 -2.41
CA PHE A 532 -7.58 -1.26 -1.85
C PHE A 532 -8.46 -1.89 -2.94
N TRP A 533 -8.80 -1.14 -3.98
CA TRP A 533 -9.61 -1.62 -5.08
C TRP A 533 -9.00 -2.82 -5.77
N THR A 534 -7.68 -2.82 -5.98
CA THR A 534 -6.95 -3.97 -6.55
C THR A 534 -7.25 -5.27 -5.79
N HIS A 535 -7.37 -5.23 -4.46
CA HIS A 535 -7.67 -6.40 -3.62
C HIS A 535 -9.16 -6.76 -3.60
N ILE A 536 -10.05 -5.77 -3.72
CA ILE A 536 -11.51 -5.98 -3.80
C ILE A 536 -11.87 -6.60 -5.16
N GLU A 537 -11.35 -6.03 -6.25
CA GLU A 537 -11.64 -6.44 -7.62
C GLU A 537 -11.14 -7.85 -7.92
N SER A 538 -9.93 -8.17 -7.46
CA SER A 538 -9.34 -9.49 -7.62
C SER A 538 -9.95 -10.55 -6.69
N GLY A 539 -10.69 -10.15 -5.65
CA GLY A 539 -11.31 -11.05 -4.66
C GLY A 539 -10.35 -11.61 -3.61
N TYR A 540 -9.07 -11.21 -3.62
CA TYR A 540 -8.09 -11.68 -2.62
C TYR A 540 -8.25 -11.01 -1.26
N GLU A 541 -8.81 -9.79 -1.18
CA GLU A 541 -9.00 -9.02 0.06
C GLU A 541 -7.72 -8.85 0.93
N ASP A 542 -6.54 -9.05 0.33
CA ASP A 542 -5.20 -8.97 0.97
C ASP A 542 -4.73 -7.51 1.13
N PHE A 543 -5.47 -6.71 1.91
CA PHE A 543 -5.21 -5.27 2.07
C PHE A 543 -3.84 -4.95 2.70
N LEU A 544 -3.26 -5.91 3.43
CA LEU A 544 -1.96 -5.79 4.11
C LEU A 544 -0.79 -6.32 3.26
N ARG A 545 -1.00 -6.60 1.96
CA ARG A 545 0.01 -7.16 1.07
C ARG A 545 1.32 -6.40 1.10
N ARG A 546 1.30 -5.05 1.10
CA ARG A 546 2.52 -4.23 1.08
C ARG A 546 3.35 -4.42 2.35
N GLU A 547 2.68 -4.50 3.50
CA GLU A 547 3.30 -4.73 4.81
C GLU A 547 3.83 -6.16 4.92
N THR A 548 3.07 -7.14 4.44
CA THR A 548 3.48 -8.55 4.40
C THR A 548 4.67 -8.75 3.45
N ASP A 549 4.61 -8.18 2.24
CA ASP A 549 5.70 -8.22 1.27
C ASP A 549 6.96 -7.57 1.86
N ALA A 550 6.85 -6.39 2.49
CA ALA A 550 8.01 -5.71 3.09
C ALA A 550 8.64 -6.52 4.23
N LYS A 551 7.84 -7.23 5.03
CA LYS A 551 8.34 -8.16 6.05
C LYS A 551 9.08 -9.33 5.42
N ASN A 552 8.47 -9.98 4.43
CA ASN A 552 9.08 -11.12 3.75
C ASN A 552 10.36 -10.71 3.01
N ILE A 553 10.38 -9.56 2.34
CA ILE A 553 11.57 -9.03 1.63
C ILE A 553 12.77 -8.92 2.59
N ARG A 554 12.57 -8.44 3.82
CA ARG A 554 13.66 -8.30 4.81
C ARG A 554 14.26 -9.63 5.27
N LEU A 555 13.53 -10.73 5.11
CA LEU A 555 13.99 -12.07 5.47
C LEU A 555 14.80 -12.74 4.36
N ILE A 556 14.79 -12.18 3.14
CA ILE A 556 15.45 -12.78 1.98
C ILE A 556 16.97 -12.60 2.11
N THR A 557 17.68 -13.71 1.91
CA THR A 557 19.14 -13.75 1.80
C THR A 557 19.58 -13.71 0.33
N LYS A 558 20.85 -13.37 0.08
CA LYS A 558 21.41 -13.43 -1.27
C LYS A 558 21.29 -14.84 -1.87
N GLN A 559 21.52 -15.87 -1.05
CA GLN A 559 21.40 -17.29 -1.45
C GLN A 559 19.98 -17.65 -1.90
N ASP A 560 18.94 -17.08 -1.28
CA ASP A 560 17.56 -17.30 -1.69
C ASP A 560 17.29 -16.75 -3.09
N ILE A 561 17.84 -15.56 -3.42
CA ILE A 561 17.71 -14.95 -4.74
C ILE A 561 18.48 -15.74 -5.80
N GLU A 562 19.69 -16.23 -5.49
CA GLU A 562 20.45 -17.10 -6.39
C GLU A 562 19.69 -18.41 -6.66
N THR A 563 19.14 -19.03 -5.61
CA THR A 563 18.36 -20.26 -5.72
C THR A 563 17.09 -20.03 -6.54
N PHE A 564 16.37 -18.94 -6.26
CA PHE A 564 15.21 -18.52 -7.05
C PHE A 564 15.57 -18.33 -8.52
N PHE A 565 16.65 -17.61 -8.81
CA PHE A 565 17.08 -17.33 -10.17
C PHE A 565 17.43 -18.62 -10.93
N ASN A 566 18.22 -19.50 -10.31
CA ASN A 566 18.63 -20.76 -10.91
C ASN A 566 17.46 -21.73 -11.13
N ASN A 567 16.45 -21.72 -10.25
CA ASN A 567 15.31 -22.63 -10.34
C ASN A 567 14.19 -22.11 -11.25
N TYR A 568 13.92 -20.82 -11.29
CA TYR A 568 12.77 -20.28 -12.00
C TYR A 568 13.12 -19.55 -13.30
N VAL A 569 14.26 -18.85 -13.36
CA VAL A 569 14.53 -17.87 -14.44
C VAL A 569 15.59 -18.34 -15.43
N HIS A 570 16.69 -18.91 -14.94
CA HIS A 570 17.84 -19.28 -15.75
C HIS A 570 17.51 -20.38 -16.78
N HIS A 571 18.12 -20.35 -17.98
CA HIS A 571 17.79 -21.27 -19.07
C HIS A 571 18.17 -22.73 -18.88
N ASN A 572 19.19 -22.98 -18.05
CA ASN A 572 19.55 -24.32 -17.61
C ASN A 572 18.60 -24.92 -16.56
N SER A 573 17.58 -24.17 -16.08
CA SER A 573 16.59 -24.73 -15.16
C SER A 573 15.70 -25.77 -15.85
N SER A 574 15.53 -26.93 -15.20
CA SER A 574 14.58 -27.96 -15.60
C SER A 574 13.12 -27.63 -15.23
N THR A 575 12.90 -26.66 -14.34
CA THR A 575 11.58 -26.26 -13.84
C THR A 575 11.06 -24.96 -14.43
N ARG A 576 11.90 -24.23 -15.18
CA ARG A 576 11.53 -22.94 -15.82
C ARG A 576 10.34 -23.09 -16.76
N ARG A 577 9.42 -22.13 -16.67
CA ARG A 577 8.18 -22.06 -17.46
C ARG A 577 8.20 -20.80 -18.32
N LYS A 578 8.55 -20.93 -19.59
CA LYS A 578 8.75 -19.79 -20.51
C LYS A 578 7.68 -19.72 -21.59
N LEU A 579 7.20 -18.51 -21.88
CA LEU A 579 6.45 -18.15 -23.08
C LEU A 579 7.10 -16.90 -23.72
N SER A 580 7.48 -16.98 -24.99
CA SER A 580 7.93 -15.81 -25.75
C SER A 580 6.97 -15.48 -26.89
N ILE A 581 6.74 -14.19 -27.13
CA ILE A 581 5.96 -13.64 -28.24
C ILE A 581 6.92 -12.91 -29.19
N HIS A 582 7.03 -13.41 -30.42
CA HIS A 582 7.88 -12.85 -31.46
C HIS A 582 7.01 -12.15 -32.52
N LEU A 583 7.14 -10.83 -32.61
CA LEU A 583 6.53 -10.05 -33.70
C LEU A 583 7.64 -9.53 -34.61
N THR A 584 7.71 -10.03 -35.84
CA THR A 584 8.76 -9.67 -36.79
C THR A 584 8.31 -8.56 -37.72
N SER A 585 9.11 -7.52 -37.88
CA SER A 585 8.88 -6.46 -38.87
C SER A 585 8.81 -7.02 -40.29
N GLN A 586 7.86 -6.51 -41.08
CA GLN A 586 7.76 -6.82 -42.51
C GLN A 586 8.64 -5.90 -43.37
N LYS A 587 9.07 -4.76 -42.82
CA LYS A 587 9.88 -3.77 -43.53
C LYS A 587 11.34 -4.19 -43.50
N LYS A 588 11.98 -4.23 -44.66
CA LYS A 588 13.43 -4.44 -44.74
C LYS A 588 14.14 -3.25 -44.11
N ALA A 589 15.07 -3.53 -43.21
CA ALA A 589 15.91 -2.49 -42.64
C ALA A 589 16.69 -1.79 -43.77
N PRO A 590 16.79 -0.45 -43.75
CA PRO A 590 17.60 0.28 -44.72
C PRO A 590 19.06 -0.19 -44.61
N ALA A 591 19.75 -0.26 -45.74
CA ALA A 591 21.17 -0.58 -45.75
C ALA A 591 21.92 0.45 -44.89
N LYS A 592 22.78 -0.02 -43.98
CA LYS A 592 23.63 0.86 -43.16
C LYS A 592 24.97 1.08 -43.86
N PHE A 593 25.52 2.28 -43.70
CA PHE A 593 26.86 2.63 -44.18
C PHE A 593 27.86 2.26 -43.09
N SER A 594 28.63 1.20 -43.33
CA SER A 594 29.53 0.62 -42.34
C SER A 594 30.68 1.55 -41.96
N VAL A 595 31.32 1.32 -40.81
CA VAL A 595 32.55 2.06 -40.45
C VAL A 595 33.63 1.85 -41.54
N ALA A 596 33.74 0.65 -42.11
CA ALA A 596 34.68 0.38 -43.19
C ALA A 596 34.33 1.13 -44.50
N ALA A 597 33.04 1.19 -44.86
CA ALA A 597 32.55 1.98 -45.98
C ALA A 597 32.79 3.48 -45.75
N SER A 598 32.65 3.94 -44.51
CA SER A 598 32.94 5.32 -44.11
C SER A 598 34.41 5.69 -44.27
N GLU A 599 35.34 4.82 -43.86
CA GLU A 599 36.77 5.05 -44.07
C GLU A 599 37.12 5.03 -45.57
N ALA A 600 36.56 4.09 -46.34
CA ALA A 600 36.77 4.04 -47.78
C ALA A 600 36.22 5.29 -48.50
N LEU A 601 35.08 5.84 -48.05
CA LEU A 601 34.55 7.09 -48.56
C LEU A 601 35.41 8.29 -48.15
N LEU A 602 35.97 8.30 -46.93
CA LEU A 602 36.89 9.35 -46.48
C LEU A 602 38.13 9.43 -47.38
N ASP A 603 38.68 8.29 -47.80
CA ASP A 603 39.80 8.24 -48.73
C ASP A 603 39.43 8.82 -50.11
N VAL A 604 38.22 8.53 -50.61
CA VAL A 604 37.71 9.09 -51.86
C VAL A 604 37.51 10.60 -51.76
N LEU A 605 36.97 11.09 -50.63
CA LEU A 605 36.76 12.52 -50.39
C LEU A 605 38.09 13.28 -50.35
N LYS A 606 39.14 12.69 -49.74
CA LYS A 606 40.50 13.23 -49.72
C LYS A 606 41.12 13.30 -51.11
N GLN A 607 40.97 12.25 -51.91
CA GLN A 607 41.49 12.20 -53.29
C GLN A 607 40.85 13.27 -54.19
N GLU A 608 39.58 13.58 -53.96
CA GLU A 608 38.81 14.57 -54.72
C GLU A 608 38.90 15.99 -54.12
N GLY A 609 39.72 16.20 -53.09
CA GLY A 609 39.99 17.51 -52.50
C GLY A 609 38.85 18.10 -51.67
N VAL A 610 37.90 17.28 -51.20
CA VAL A 610 36.79 17.74 -50.35
C VAL A 610 37.29 17.91 -48.90
N PRO A 611 37.18 19.10 -48.29
CA PRO A 611 37.60 19.32 -46.91
C PRO A 611 36.62 18.64 -45.94
N VAL A 612 37.14 17.75 -45.08
CA VAL A 612 36.36 17.01 -44.08
C VAL A 612 37.09 17.08 -42.74
N ASP A 613 36.37 17.41 -41.67
CA ASP A 613 36.86 17.23 -40.30
C ASP A 613 36.84 15.73 -39.96
N GLU A 614 38.01 15.11 -39.92
CA GLU A 614 38.13 13.66 -39.76
C GLU A 614 37.64 13.16 -38.40
N ASP A 615 37.86 13.93 -37.34
CA ASP A 615 37.46 13.53 -35.99
C ASP A 615 35.95 13.58 -35.84
N GLN A 616 35.33 14.66 -36.34
CA GLN A 616 33.88 14.78 -36.36
C GLN A 616 33.23 13.73 -37.28
N TYR A 617 33.82 13.47 -38.46
CA TYR A 617 33.31 12.48 -39.40
C TYR A 617 33.37 11.06 -38.82
N ARG A 618 34.52 10.64 -38.25
CA ARG A 618 34.66 9.33 -37.59
C ARG A 618 33.68 9.18 -36.43
N GLN A 619 33.43 10.24 -35.65
CA GLN A 619 32.46 10.21 -34.56
C GLN A 619 31.02 10.00 -35.06
N LEU A 620 30.63 10.65 -36.16
CA LEU A 620 29.30 10.50 -36.76
C LEU A 620 29.14 9.12 -37.43
N SER A 621 30.19 8.63 -38.08
CA SER A 621 30.19 7.34 -38.77
C SER A 621 30.26 6.13 -37.85
N ALA A 622 30.72 6.29 -36.60
CA ALA A 622 30.68 5.24 -35.59
C ALA A 622 29.26 4.71 -35.31
N ALA A 623 28.23 5.49 -35.63
CA ALA A 623 26.82 5.09 -35.49
C ALA A 623 26.28 4.27 -36.67
N GLU A 624 27.09 4.02 -37.71
CA GLU A 624 26.72 3.33 -38.96
C GLU A 624 25.38 3.83 -39.54
N PRO A 625 25.31 5.11 -39.99
CA PRO A 625 24.07 5.74 -40.44
C PRO A 625 23.45 5.01 -41.65
N PRO A 626 22.13 5.12 -41.87
CA PRO A 626 21.50 4.59 -43.08
C PRO A 626 22.14 5.17 -44.35
N LEU A 627 22.32 4.33 -45.37
CA LEU A 627 22.91 4.70 -46.66
C LEU A 627 22.21 5.90 -47.27
N ASP A 628 20.88 5.93 -47.24
CA ASP A 628 20.11 7.06 -47.77
C ASP A 628 20.43 8.37 -47.06
N THR A 629 20.65 8.33 -45.75
CA THR A 629 21.06 9.51 -44.95
C THR A 629 22.45 9.98 -45.37
N VAL A 630 23.39 9.05 -45.60
CA VAL A 630 24.74 9.38 -46.08
C VAL A 630 24.70 9.99 -47.47
N VAL A 631 23.92 9.40 -48.39
CA VAL A 631 23.72 9.92 -49.74
C VAL A 631 23.09 11.31 -49.70
N GLN A 632 22.05 11.53 -48.91
CA GLN A 632 21.41 12.85 -48.78
C GLN A 632 22.35 13.90 -48.19
N PHE A 633 23.10 13.54 -47.14
CA PHE A 633 24.06 14.44 -46.50
C PHE A 633 25.12 14.92 -47.50
N TRP A 634 25.72 13.99 -48.25
CA TRP A 634 26.74 14.31 -49.24
C TRP A 634 26.18 14.96 -50.50
N THR A 635 24.96 14.63 -50.92
CA THR A 635 24.28 15.33 -52.02
C THR A 635 24.15 16.81 -51.70
N LYS A 636 23.75 17.15 -50.47
CA LYS A 636 23.64 18.53 -50.01
C LYS A 636 25.00 19.21 -49.85
N HIS A 637 26.00 18.52 -49.30
CA HIS A 637 27.34 19.10 -49.10
C HIS A 637 28.12 19.30 -50.41
N LEU A 638 27.83 18.51 -51.44
CA LEU A 638 28.51 18.55 -52.73
C LEU A 638 27.72 19.28 -53.82
N GLU A 639 26.59 19.94 -53.50
CA GLU A 639 25.66 20.53 -54.47
C GLU A 639 26.33 21.51 -55.46
N ASN A 640 27.43 22.14 -55.07
CA ASN A 640 28.23 23.05 -55.91
C ASN A 640 29.70 22.64 -56.08
N HIS A 641 30.07 21.41 -55.75
CA HIS A 641 31.46 20.93 -55.84
C HIS A 641 31.73 20.27 -57.20
N ALA A 642 32.89 20.56 -57.82
CA ALA A 642 33.25 20.04 -59.15
C ALA A 642 33.24 18.50 -59.23
N SER A 643 33.62 17.84 -58.13
CA SER A 643 33.67 16.36 -58.02
C SER A 643 32.35 15.69 -57.63
N SER A 644 31.25 16.44 -57.49
CA SER A 644 29.93 15.89 -57.08
C SER A 644 29.45 14.72 -57.95
N SER A 645 29.63 14.87 -59.27
CA SER A 645 29.28 13.86 -60.27
C SER A 645 30.18 12.61 -60.25
N SER A 646 31.37 12.69 -59.65
CA SER A 646 32.32 11.57 -59.43
C SER A 646 32.03 10.84 -58.11
N ILE A 647 31.75 11.58 -57.04
CA ILE A 647 31.65 11.03 -55.68
C ILE A 647 30.28 10.40 -55.40
N LEU A 648 29.18 11.08 -55.72
CA LEU A 648 27.83 10.63 -55.34
C LEU A 648 27.46 9.24 -55.87
N PRO A 649 27.78 8.86 -57.13
CA PRO A 649 27.50 7.52 -57.63
C PRO A 649 28.34 6.42 -56.95
N ARG A 650 29.51 6.75 -56.39
CA ARG A 650 30.40 5.79 -55.73
C ARG A 650 29.94 5.45 -54.30
N ILE A 651 29.12 6.28 -53.66
CA ILE A 651 28.67 6.05 -52.27
C ILE A 651 27.90 4.72 -52.15
N PRO A 652 26.88 4.42 -53.00
CA PRO A 652 26.23 3.11 -53.00
C PRO A 652 27.19 1.95 -53.31
N ASP A 653 28.12 2.13 -54.25
CA ASP A 653 29.09 1.09 -54.63
C ASP A 653 30.05 0.75 -53.47
N ILE A 654 30.55 1.77 -52.76
CA ILE A 654 31.38 1.63 -51.57
C ILE A 654 30.58 0.92 -50.47
N SER A 655 29.30 1.27 -50.29
CA SER A 655 28.43 0.58 -49.33
C SER A 655 28.22 -0.90 -49.68
N ALA A 656 28.17 -1.25 -50.97
CA ALA A 656 28.03 -2.62 -51.43
C ALA A 656 29.34 -3.42 -51.29
N GLN A 657 30.48 -2.75 -51.47
CA GLN A 657 31.82 -3.35 -51.33
C GLN A 657 32.20 -3.58 -49.85
N TYR A 658 31.76 -2.69 -48.96
CA TYR A 658 31.97 -2.76 -47.52
C TYR A 658 30.61 -2.81 -46.81
N PRO A 659 29.83 -3.89 -46.99
CA PRO A 659 28.51 -3.98 -46.39
C PRO A 659 28.63 -3.84 -44.87
N ALA A 660 27.73 -3.05 -44.27
CA ALA A 660 27.60 -3.06 -42.82
C ALA A 660 27.37 -4.48 -42.36
N THR A 661 27.97 -4.84 -41.23
CA THR A 661 27.77 -6.12 -40.57
C THR A 661 26.32 -6.17 -40.11
N SER A 662 25.39 -6.39 -41.03
CA SER A 662 24.11 -6.99 -40.71
C SER A 662 24.51 -8.26 -39.98
N PHE A 663 24.24 -8.35 -38.68
CA PHE A 663 24.45 -9.56 -37.90
C PHE A 663 23.58 -10.65 -38.55
N THR A 664 24.16 -11.30 -39.55
CA THR A 664 23.67 -12.43 -40.33
C THR A 664 24.41 -13.67 -39.84
N GLU A 665 24.57 -13.81 -38.53
CA GLU A 665 24.49 -15.16 -38.01
C GLU A 665 23.00 -15.49 -38.02
N GLU A 666 22.61 -16.47 -38.82
CA GLU A 666 21.29 -17.10 -38.71
C GLU A 666 21.23 -17.80 -37.35
N LEU A 667 21.05 -17.01 -36.28
CA LEU A 667 20.81 -17.55 -34.96
C LEU A 667 19.50 -18.30 -35.01
N THR A 668 19.55 -19.56 -34.61
CA THR A 668 18.38 -20.42 -34.47
C THR A 668 18.00 -20.53 -33.01
N LEU A 669 16.70 -20.65 -32.74
CA LEU A 669 16.22 -21.05 -31.43
C LEU A 669 16.58 -22.52 -31.16
N PRO A 670 16.89 -22.92 -29.92
CA PRO A 670 17.13 -24.32 -29.56
C PRO A 670 15.97 -25.24 -29.97
N GLU A 671 16.27 -26.47 -30.43
CA GLU A 671 15.25 -27.46 -30.84
C GLU A 671 14.27 -27.83 -29.72
N SER A 672 14.68 -27.66 -28.46
CA SER A 672 13.82 -27.89 -27.28
C SER A 672 12.64 -26.92 -27.15
N ILE A 673 12.59 -25.84 -27.94
CA ILE A 673 11.50 -24.87 -27.94
C ILE A 673 10.30 -25.41 -28.74
N VAL A 674 9.13 -25.36 -28.12
CA VAL A 674 7.86 -25.75 -28.75
C VAL A 674 7.22 -24.52 -29.38
N ARG A 675 7.05 -24.55 -30.71
CA ARG A 675 6.34 -23.50 -31.45
C ARG A 675 4.83 -23.66 -31.33
N ILE A 676 4.15 -22.59 -30.98
CA ILE A 676 2.69 -22.55 -30.91
C ILE A 676 2.16 -22.20 -32.30
N ASN A 677 1.43 -23.12 -32.93
CA ASN A 677 0.81 -22.89 -34.24
C ASN A 677 -0.70 -22.55 -34.14
N ASP A 678 -1.35 -22.96 -33.05
CA ASP A 678 -2.77 -22.72 -32.80
C ASP A 678 -2.98 -22.26 -31.35
N ILE A 679 -3.44 -21.02 -31.19
CA ILE A 679 -3.66 -20.36 -29.90
C ILE A 679 -4.77 -21.04 -29.11
N ALA A 680 -5.88 -21.41 -29.77
CA ALA A 680 -7.04 -22.00 -29.11
C ALA A 680 -6.69 -23.40 -28.58
N MET A 681 -6.02 -24.20 -29.40
CA MET A 681 -5.51 -25.51 -28.97
C MET A 681 -4.49 -25.35 -27.84
N PHE A 682 -3.52 -24.46 -27.96
CA PHE A 682 -2.54 -24.23 -26.89
C PHE A 682 -3.21 -23.90 -25.56
N LYS A 683 -4.14 -22.94 -25.53
CA LYS A 683 -4.86 -22.54 -24.31
C LYS A 683 -5.67 -23.69 -23.71
N ALA A 684 -6.28 -24.54 -24.55
CA ALA A 684 -7.06 -25.69 -24.09
C ALA A 684 -6.22 -26.77 -23.37
N HIS A 685 -4.90 -26.80 -23.58
CA HIS A 685 -3.98 -27.75 -22.91
C HIS A 685 -3.41 -27.22 -21.59
N LEU A 686 -3.67 -25.95 -21.25
CA LEU A 686 -3.16 -25.35 -20.02
C LEU A 686 -4.10 -25.59 -18.84
N THR A 687 -3.53 -25.57 -17.63
CA THR A 687 -4.32 -25.69 -16.40
C THR A 687 -4.75 -24.33 -15.91
N VAL A 688 -5.99 -24.23 -15.44
CA VAL A 688 -6.51 -23.00 -14.86
C VAL A 688 -5.91 -22.80 -13.46
N SER A 689 -5.51 -21.57 -13.14
CA SER A 689 -4.96 -21.20 -11.84
C SER A 689 -5.97 -21.43 -10.71
N LYS A 690 -5.48 -21.40 -9.46
CA LYS A 690 -6.36 -21.41 -8.29
C LYS A 690 -7.26 -20.18 -8.31
N ALA A 691 -8.50 -20.36 -7.85
CA ALA A 691 -9.44 -19.26 -7.67
C ALA A 691 -8.96 -18.31 -6.56
N PRO A 692 -9.27 -17.01 -6.63
CA PRO A 692 -8.99 -16.09 -5.53
C PRO A 692 -9.71 -16.51 -4.27
N THR A 693 -8.95 -16.63 -3.17
CA THR A 693 -9.49 -16.87 -1.83
C THR A 693 -9.22 -15.64 -0.98
N PRO A 694 -10.24 -15.04 -0.34
CA PRO A 694 -10.05 -13.93 0.59
C PRO A 694 -9.05 -14.29 1.69
N ASP A 695 -8.15 -13.37 2.03
CA ASP A 695 -7.14 -13.52 3.09
C ASP A 695 -7.79 -13.73 4.48
N GLU A 696 -9.11 -13.50 4.62
CA GLU A 696 -9.90 -13.81 5.82
C GLU A 696 -10.17 -15.33 6.02
N ALA A 697 -9.63 -16.20 5.17
CA ALA A 697 -9.82 -17.66 5.26
C ALA A 697 -8.52 -18.48 5.25
N ILE A 698 -7.36 -17.90 5.53
CA ILE A 698 -6.19 -18.73 5.91
C ILE A 698 -6.29 -18.95 7.42
N PRO A 699 -6.68 -20.15 7.90
CA PRO A 699 -6.62 -20.42 9.33
C PRO A 699 -5.20 -20.14 9.80
N LEU A 700 -5.08 -19.26 10.79
CA LEU A 700 -3.79 -18.78 11.25
C LEU A 700 -3.09 -19.94 11.97
N LYS A 701 -2.40 -20.80 11.22
CA LYS A 701 -1.66 -21.97 11.70
C LYS A 701 -0.22 -21.54 11.97
N ARG A 702 0.11 -21.30 13.24
CA ARG A 702 1.49 -21.01 13.66
C ARG A 702 2.08 -22.22 14.39
N PRO A 703 3.03 -22.95 13.78
CA PRO A 703 3.83 -23.93 14.49
C PRO A 703 4.95 -23.23 15.27
N PHE A 704 5.19 -23.69 16.49
CA PHE A 704 6.31 -23.34 17.36
C PHE A 704 7.12 -24.60 17.61
N THR A 705 8.40 -24.52 17.32
CA THR A 705 9.34 -25.63 17.48
C THR A 705 9.90 -25.61 18.91
N ILE A 706 9.89 -26.74 19.61
CA ILE A 706 10.45 -26.91 20.95
C ILE A 706 11.66 -27.84 20.83
N GLU A 707 12.85 -27.25 20.90
CA GLU A 707 14.12 -27.98 20.91
C GLU A 707 14.34 -28.64 22.28
N SER A 708 15.02 -29.79 22.31
CA SER A 708 15.25 -30.59 23.52
C SER A 708 13.98 -30.86 24.33
N ALA A 709 12.88 -31.20 23.65
CA ALA A 709 11.55 -31.33 24.27
C ALA A 709 11.48 -32.36 25.40
N THR A 710 12.43 -33.30 25.46
CA THR A 710 12.59 -34.26 26.57
C THR A 710 12.88 -33.61 27.92
N ASN A 711 13.38 -32.36 27.94
CA ASN A 711 13.66 -31.61 29.17
C ASN A 711 12.49 -30.70 29.60
N VAL A 712 11.40 -30.67 28.85
CA VAL A 712 10.26 -29.78 29.09
C VAL A 712 9.16 -30.56 29.81
N ASN A 713 9.01 -30.31 31.12
CA ASN A 713 7.97 -30.97 31.94
C ASN A 713 6.58 -30.33 31.79
N HIS A 714 6.52 -29.03 31.48
CA HIS A 714 5.27 -28.28 31.36
C HIS A 714 5.38 -27.22 30.23
N ILE A 715 4.30 -27.07 29.46
CA ILE A 715 4.15 -26.00 28.47
C ILE A 715 2.95 -25.14 28.88
N CYS A 716 3.20 -23.86 29.19
CA CYS A 716 2.16 -22.88 29.50
C CYS A 716 2.04 -21.87 28.36
N VAL A 717 0.84 -21.75 27.78
CA VAL A 717 0.55 -20.79 26.71
C VAL A 717 -0.24 -19.62 27.29
N PHE A 718 0.36 -18.42 27.26
CA PHE A 718 -0.31 -17.18 27.69
C PHE A 718 -0.72 -16.33 26.48
N MET A 719 -2.00 -15.99 26.41
CA MET A 719 -2.52 -15.03 25.42
C MET A 719 -2.43 -13.63 26.00
N LEU A 720 -1.47 -12.82 25.55
CA LEU A 720 -1.23 -11.45 26.06
C LEU A 720 -2.01 -10.36 25.30
N GLY A 721 -3.11 -10.70 24.62
CA GLY A 721 -3.82 -9.80 23.71
C GLY A 721 -5.10 -9.19 24.29
N THR A 722 -5.28 -7.88 24.07
CA THR A 722 -6.53 -7.12 24.27
C THR A 722 -7.52 -7.23 23.09
N VAL A 723 -7.21 -8.09 22.11
CA VAL A 723 -8.00 -8.23 20.86
C VAL A 723 -8.81 -9.54 20.92
N PRO A 724 -10.16 -9.48 20.95
CA PRO A 724 -10.99 -10.67 20.92
C PRO A 724 -10.89 -11.40 19.56
N PHE A 725 -11.18 -12.71 19.55
CA PHE A 725 -11.33 -13.44 18.28
C PHE A 725 -12.45 -12.82 17.43
N PRO A 726 -12.36 -12.85 16.09
CA PRO A 726 -13.45 -12.44 15.22
C PRO A 726 -14.75 -13.18 15.58
N PRO A 727 -15.94 -12.54 15.47
CA PRO A 727 -17.21 -13.20 15.71
C PRO A 727 -17.34 -14.49 14.89
N GLY A 728 -17.62 -15.61 15.56
CA GLY A 728 -17.76 -16.93 14.90
C GLY A 728 -16.47 -17.74 14.73
N TYR A 729 -15.33 -17.28 15.28
CA TYR A 729 -14.04 -17.99 15.24
C TYR A 729 -13.54 -18.38 16.64
N ALA A 730 -12.79 -19.48 16.71
CA ALA A 730 -12.10 -19.97 17.91
C ALA A 730 -10.70 -20.48 17.52
N ALA A 731 -9.80 -20.64 18.49
CA ALA A 731 -8.48 -21.23 18.24
C ALA A 731 -8.36 -22.63 18.83
N THR A 732 -7.68 -23.53 18.12
CA THR A 732 -7.30 -24.87 18.57
C THR A 732 -5.79 -24.92 18.81
N VAL A 733 -5.38 -25.52 19.92
CA VAL A 733 -3.96 -25.72 20.27
C VAL A 733 -3.63 -27.19 20.05
N HIS A 734 -2.65 -27.45 19.19
CA HIS A 734 -2.20 -28.77 18.79
C HIS A 734 -0.76 -28.99 19.27
N PHE A 735 -0.42 -30.21 19.61
CA PHE A 735 0.93 -30.60 19.98
C PHE A 735 1.32 -31.88 19.25
N HIS A 736 2.50 -31.85 18.64
CA HIS A 736 3.07 -32.98 17.93
C HIS A 736 4.34 -33.43 18.62
N TRP A 737 4.37 -34.71 18.98
CA TRP A 737 5.57 -35.37 19.47
C TRP A 737 6.06 -36.38 18.44
N PRO A 738 7.35 -36.34 18.05
CA PRO A 738 7.91 -37.29 17.08
C PRO A 738 7.66 -38.74 17.49
N GLY A 739 7.06 -39.53 16.59
CA GLY A 739 6.71 -40.94 16.84
C GLY A 739 5.38 -41.17 17.59
N LYS A 740 4.74 -40.14 18.15
CA LYS A 740 3.42 -40.25 18.82
C LYS A 740 2.29 -39.52 18.09
N GLY A 741 2.60 -38.71 17.08
CA GLY A 741 1.61 -38.05 16.22
C GLY A 741 1.09 -36.72 16.79
N PHE A 742 0.05 -36.17 16.17
CA PHE A 742 -0.59 -34.91 16.56
C PHE A 742 -1.70 -35.13 17.58
N GLN A 743 -1.74 -34.29 18.61
CA GLN A 743 -2.77 -34.28 19.64
C GLN A 743 -3.36 -32.86 19.78
N LEU A 744 -4.69 -32.76 19.83
CA LEU A 744 -5.39 -31.50 20.19
C LEU A 744 -5.34 -31.34 21.72
N LEU A 745 -4.69 -30.27 22.20
CA LEU A 745 -4.52 -29.95 23.63
C LEU A 745 -5.67 -29.13 24.21
N GLY A 746 -6.35 -28.30 23.40
CA GLY A 746 -7.42 -27.45 23.90
C GLY A 746 -7.90 -26.42 22.90
N ILE A 747 -8.90 -25.65 23.32
CA ILE A 747 -9.57 -24.61 22.51
C ILE A 747 -9.61 -23.29 23.27
N LEU A 748 -9.43 -22.19 22.55
CA LEU A 748 -9.58 -20.83 23.03
C LEU A 748 -10.78 -20.20 22.34
N ARG A 749 -11.81 -19.79 23.10
CA ARG A 749 -12.99 -19.08 22.59
C ARG A 749 -12.99 -17.62 23.03
N GLY A 750 -13.43 -16.73 22.15
CA GLY A 750 -13.48 -15.28 22.42
C GLY A 750 -14.64 -14.89 23.33
N GLY A 751 -14.35 -14.75 24.62
CA GLY A 751 -15.16 -14.05 25.61
C GLY A 751 -14.20 -13.32 26.56
N TYR A 752 -14.60 -12.18 27.13
CA TYR A 752 -13.74 -11.28 27.92
C TYR A 752 -13.29 -11.84 29.29
N THR A 753 -12.73 -13.04 29.31
CA THR A 753 -12.07 -13.67 30.47
C THR A 753 -10.88 -14.48 29.95
N PRO A 754 -9.74 -14.56 30.67
CA PRO A 754 -8.66 -15.46 30.29
C PRO A 754 -9.22 -16.88 30.18
N ALA A 755 -9.24 -17.45 28.97
CA ALA A 755 -9.70 -18.81 28.78
C ALA A 755 -8.74 -19.75 29.50
N GLN A 756 -9.17 -20.34 30.62
CA GLN A 756 -8.47 -21.49 31.19
C GLN A 756 -8.55 -22.65 30.20
N LEU A 757 -7.39 -23.21 29.87
CA LEU A 757 -7.30 -24.44 29.10
C LEU A 757 -7.81 -25.60 29.98
N GLN A 758 -9.01 -26.12 29.73
CA GLN A 758 -9.42 -27.40 30.31
C GLN A 758 -8.83 -28.52 29.46
N SER A 759 -7.71 -29.11 29.92
CA SER A 759 -7.20 -30.33 29.32
C SER A 759 -8.04 -31.53 29.80
N HIS A 760 -8.72 -32.20 28.88
CA HIS A 760 -9.41 -33.47 29.15
C HIS A 760 -8.54 -34.70 28.81
N SER A 761 -7.23 -34.59 29.01
CA SER A 761 -6.33 -35.74 28.86
C SER A 761 -5.29 -35.76 29.97
N THR A 762 -5.52 -36.60 30.98
CA THR A 762 -4.44 -37.14 31.79
C THR A 762 -3.54 -37.97 30.88
N LEU A 763 -2.26 -37.58 30.77
CA LEU A 763 -1.23 -38.46 30.22
C LEU A 763 -1.15 -39.69 31.15
N SER A 764 -1.75 -40.81 30.74
CA SER A 764 -1.56 -42.08 31.44
C SER A 764 -0.13 -42.54 31.19
N SER A 765 0.69 -42.48 32.24
CA SER A 765 2.01 -43.10 32.27
C SER A 765 1.87 -44.63 32.25
N ALA A 766 2.09 -45.27 31.10
CA ALA A 766 2.41 -46.70 31.05
C ALA A 766 2.98 -47.11 29.68
N ALA A 767 4.32 -47.20 29.59
CA ALA A 767 5.06 -48.33 29.01
C ALA A 767 6.56 -48.01 29.13
N ALA A 768 7.29 -48.91 29.76
CA ALA A 768 8.66 -48.69 30.23
C ALA A 768 9.71 -49.22 29.22
N ILE A 769 10.91 -48.63 29.33
CA ILE A 769 12.25 -49.14 28.98
C ILE A 769 12.68 -49.09 27.50
N GLY A 770 13.62 -48.18 27.24
CA GLY A 770 14.60 -48.18 26.15
C GLY A 770 15.58 -47.02 26.40
N GLU A 771 16.88 -47.31 26.47
CA GLU A 771 17.97 -46.39 26.84
C GLU A 771 17.98 -45.04 26.08
N PRO A 772 18.57 -43.97 26.64
CA PRO A 772 18.60 -42.68 25.98
C PRO A 772 19.69 -42.70 24.89
N ALA A 773 19.28 -42.88 23.63
CA ALA A 773 20.10 -42.40 22.53
C ALA A 773 19.98 -40.87 22.52
N ALA A 774 21.11 -40.19 22.66
CA ALA A 774 21.23 -38.75 22.53
C ALA A 774 20.76 -38.31 21.12
N ASN A 775 19.49 -37.96 21.01
CA ASN A 775 18.94 -37.25 19.86
C ASN A 775 18.00 -36.18 20.41
N ASP A 776 18.26 -34.96 19.99
CA ASP A 776 17.52 -33.76 20.32
C ASP A 776 16.10 -33.90 19.76
N VAL A 777 15.16 -34.40 20.58
CA VAL A 777 13.78 -34.62 20.14
C VAL A 777 13.08 -33.26 20.04
N THR A 778 12.76 -32.87 18.81
CA THR A 778 12.04 -31.62 18.53
C THR A 778 10.54 -31.84 18.50
N ALA A 779 9.80 -31.24 19.44
CA ALA A 779 8.33 -31.25 19.44
C ALA A 779 7.77 -29.99 18.74
N ILE A 780 6.53 -30.05 18.22
CA ILE A 780 5.89 -28.90 17.55
C ILE A 780 4.58 -28.56 18.26
N LEU A 781 4.44 -27.32 18.73
CA LEU A 781 3.19 -26.77 19.23
C LEU A 781 2.55 -25.90 18.15
N GLY A 782 1.36 -26.25 17.66
CA GLY A 782 0.63 -25.47 16.66
C GLY A 782 -0.58 -24.75 17.26
N ILE A 783 -0.81 -23.49 16.92
CA ILE A 783 -2.10 -22.83 17.18
C ILE A 783 -2.77 -22.59 15.83
N ALA A 784 -4.04 -22.97 15.70
CA ALA A 784 -4.86 -22.75 14.51
C ALA A 784 -6.11 -21.94 14.86
N VAL A 785 -6.39 -20.84 14.17
CA VAL A 785 -7.65 -20.07 14.34
C VAL A 785 -8.61 -20.43 13.23
N GLU A 786 -9.78 -20.97 13.58
CA GLU A 786 -10.73 -21.60 12.65
C GLU A 786 -12.18 -21.20 12.99
N PRO A 787 -13.12 -21.26 12.04
CA PRO A 787 -14.54 -21.09 12.34
C PRO A 787 -15.01 -22.04 13.44
N VAL A 788 -15.88 -21.58 14.34
CA VAL A 788 -16.34 -22.36 15.51
C VAL A 788 -16.93 -23.72 15.11
N GLN A 789 -17.60 -23.80 13.96
CA GLN A 789 -18.16 -25.05 13.42
C GLN A 789 -17.06 -26.08 13.07
N THR A 790 -15.94 -25.63 12.51
CA THR A 790 -14.78 -26.47 12.20
C THR A 790 -14.11 -26.96 13.48
N VAL A 791 -14.01 -26.09 14.48
CA VAL A 791 -13.47 -26.43 15.80
C VAL A 791 -14.38 -27.46 16.51
N GLU A 792 -15.70 -27.29 16.44
CA GLU A 792 -16.66 -28.23 17.01
C GLU A 792 -16.63 -29.60 16.32
N ALA A 793 -16.43 -29.64 15.00
CA ALA A 793 -16.22 -30.89 14.27
C ALA A 793 -14.93 -31.61 14.70
N GLN A 794 -13.85 -30.88 14.97
CA GLN A 794 -12.59 -31.45 15.47
C GLN A 794 -12.74 -32.01 16.90
N ILE A 795 -13.52 -31.38 17.77
CA ILE A 795 -13.86 -31.90 19.11
C ILE A 795 -14.63 -33.21 19.01
N ASN A 796 -15.64 -33.24 18.13
CA ASN A 796 -16.51 -34.40 17.95
C ASN A 796 -15.77 -35.61 17.37
N ASN A 797 -14.79 -35.39 16.48
CA ASN A 797 -13.92 -36.45 15.99
C ASN A 797 -12.97 -36.97 17.07
N ASN A 798 -12.49 -36.13 17.99
CA ASN A 798 -11.62 -36.56 19.09
C ASN A 798 -12.37 -37.40 20.16
N SER A 799 -13.68 -37.21 20.30
CA SER A 799 -14.54 -38.01 21.18
C SER A 799 -14.99 -39.35 20.56
N MET A 800 -14.98 -39.46 19.22
CA MET A 800 -15.19 -40.74 18.51
C MET A 800 -13.96 -41.67 18.53
N VAL A 801 -12.74 -41.13 18.67
CA VAL A 801 -11.52 -41.96 18.79
C VAL A 801 -11.45 -42.69 20.14
N GLN A 802 -12.13 -42.19 21.18
CA GLN A 802 -12.19 -42.86 22.50
C GLN A 802 -13.26 -43.97 22.58
N THR A 803 -14.19 -44.06 21.63
CA THR A 803 -15.28 -45.06 21.64
C THR A 803 -14.97 -46.32 20.83
N ALA A 804 -13.85 -46.38 20.10
CA ALA A 804 -13.47 -47.54 19.28
C ALA A 804 -12.62 -48.62 20.00
N GLN A 805 -12.39 -48.50 21.32
CA GLN A 805 -11.65 -49.49 22.10
C GLN A 805 -12.44 -49.93 23.34
N SER A 806 -13.57 -50.60 23.17
CA SER A 806 -14.15 -51.46 24.23
C SER A 806 -15.31 -52.32 23.71
N THR A 807 -14.99 -53.39 22.98
CA THR A 807 -15.82 -54.60 23.00
C THR A 807 -15.18 -55.61 23.95
N GLY A 808 -15.68 -55.68 25.18
CA GLY A 808 -15.25 -56.62 26.20
C GLY A 808 -16.03 -56.43 27.50
N GLN A 809 -16.99 -57.29 27.74
CA GLN A 809 -18.02 -57.26 28.77
C GLN A 809 -17.53 -57.25 30.25
N LEU A 810 -18.38 -56.64 31.08
CA LEU A 810 -18.81 -56.97 32.46
C LEU A 810 -17.77 -56.95 33.59
N VAL A 811 -17.92 -56.02 34.56
CA VAL A 811 -18.33 -56.25 35.96
C VAL A 811 -18.62 -54.88 36.66
N LYS A 812 -19.72 -54.80 37.40
CA LYS A 812 -19.99 -53.83 38.50
C LYS A 812 -20.03 -54.66 39.82
N PRO A 813 -19.96 -54.07 41.04
CA PRO A 813 -19.49 -52.75 41.47
C PRO A 813 -18.59 -52.80 42.74
N ALA A 814 -17.84 -51.73 43.06
CA ALA A 814 -17.48 -51.41 44.45
C ALA A 814 -17.21 -49.91 44.64
N SER A 815 -17.57 -49.45 45.82
CA SER A 815 -17.76 -48.08 46.31
C SER A 815 -16.48 -47.28 46.63
N GLN A 816 -16.59 -45.96 46.42
CA GLN A 816 -15.99 -44.80 47.10
C GLN A 816 -14.69 -44.96 47.92
N GLY A 817 -13.71 -44.11 47.58
CA GLY A 817 -12.79 -43.48 48.54
C GLY A 817 -12.55 -42.02 48.11
N LEU A 818 -13.11 -41.06 48.87
CA LEU A 818 -12.81 -39.63 48.72
C LEU A 818 -11.38 -39.36 49.19
N ALA A 819 -10.60 -38.60 48.40
CA ALA A 819 -9.33 -38.04 48.85
C ALA A 819 -9.59 -36.87 49.82
N ASP A 820 -8.86 -36.87 50.93
CA ASP A 820 -8.98 -35.98 52.09
C ASP A 820 -8.79 -34.48 51.73
N PRO A 821 -9.80 -33.61 51.99
CA PRO A 821 -9.72 -32.15 51.78
C PRO A 821 -8.53 -31.48 52.48
N ALA A 822 -8.01 -32.06 53.56
CA ALA A 822 -6.87 -31.52 54.29
C ALA A 822 -5.58 -31.51 53.45
N ILE A 823 -5.38 -32.52 52.60
CA ILE A 823 -4.19 -32.64 51.73
C ILE A 823 -4.24 -31.59 50.60
N LEU A 824 -5.44 -31.27 50.12
CA LEU A 824 -5.63 -30.23 49.12
C LEU A 824 -5.42 -28.84 49.71
N ALA A 825 -5.92 -28.60 50.93
CA ALA A 825 -5.70 -27.35 51.66
C ALA A 825 -4.21 -27.12 51.99
N GLU A 826 -3.49 -28.16 52.42
CA GLU A 826 -2.04 -28.05 52.69
C GLU A 826 -1.26 -27.68 51.43
N LYS A 827 -1.57 -28.30 50.27
CA LYS A 827 -0.93 -27.99 48.99
C LYS A 827 -1.21 -26.56 48.54
N ILE A 828 -2.45 -26.10 48.66
CA ILE A 828 -2.83 -24.73 48.27
C ILE A 828 -2.07 -23.69 49.12
N VAL A 829 -1.97 -23.91 50.43
CA VAL A 829 -1.24 -23.00 51.33
C VAL A 829 0.26 -23.00 51.06
N LYS A 830 0.87 -24.17 50.82
CA LYS A 830 2.29 -24.29 50.46
C LYS A 830 2.63 -23.53 49.18
N HIS A 831 1.81 -23.67 48.14
CA HIS A 831 2.03 -23.01 46.86
C HIS A 831 1.75 -21.51 46.91
N MET A 832 0.80 -21.07 47.74
CA MET A 832 0.55 -19.65 47.97
C MET A 832 1.71 -18.97 48.72
N PHE A 833 2.38 -19.67 49.64
CA PHE A 833 3.56 -19.17 50.33
C PHE A 833 4.78 -19.01 49.39
N THR A 834 5.03 -19.99 48.50
CA THR A 834 6.08 -19.91 47.47
C THR A 834 5.85 -18.77 46.48
N TYR A 835 4.58 -18.49 46.17
CA TYR A 835 4.21 -17.41 45.26
C TYR A 835 4.33 -16.03 45.91
N LEU A 836 4.03 -15.88 47.20
CA LEU A 836 4.15 -14.60 47.91
C LEU A 836 5.62 -14.26 48.24
N SER A 837 6.46 -15.27 48.48
CA SER A 837 7.90 -15.08 48.76
C SER A 837 8.71 -14.62 47.54
N SER A 838 8.20 -14.80 46.31
CA SER A 838 8.89 -14.32 45.09
C SER A 838 8.78 -12.81 44.85
N PHE A 839 8.08 -12.06 45.71
CA PHE A 839 7.85 -10.61 45.57
C PHE A 839 8.56 -9.75 46.63
N VAL A 840 9.44 -10.34 47.45
CA VAL A 840 10.23 -9.61 48.47
C VAL A 840 11.71 -9.66 48.09
N SER A 841 12.39 -8.51 48.10
CA SER A 841 13.73 -8.35 47.53
C SER A 841 14.88 -8.95 48.35
N ASP A 842 14.61 -9.57 49.51
CA ASP A 842 15.64 -10.23 50.32
C ASP A 842 15.09 -11.51 50.99
N PRO A 843 15.60 -12.73 50.69
CA PRO A 843 14.95 -14.00 51.04
C PRO A 843 15.06 -14.43 52.51
N GLY A 844 15.80 -13.69 53.34
CA GLY A 844 16.18 -14.12 54.69
C GLY A 844 15.24 -13.75 55.84
N SER A 845 14.17 -12.97 55.61
CA SER A 845 13.38 -12.35 56.71
C SER A 845 11.97 -12.90 56.93
N LEU A 846 11.58 -14.01 56.29
CA LEU A 846 10.23 -14.58 56.43
C LEU A 846 10.27 -15.97 57.11
N SER A 847 9.89 -16.02 58.38
CA SER A 847 9.53 -17.28 59.06
C SER A 847 8.02 -17.56 58.94
N PRO A 848 7.57 -18.81 59.14
CA PRO A 848 6.15 -19.17 59.13
C PRO A 848 5.26 -18.36 60.10
N ASP A 849 5.87 -17.72 61.10
CA ASP A 849 5.18 -16.92 62.12
C ASP A 849 5.13 -15.41 61.78
N THR A 850 5.60 -15.03 60.58
CA THR A 850 5.63 -13.62 60.16
C THR A 850 4.23 -13.15 59.78
N VAL A 851 3.67 -12.23 60.57
CA VAL A 851 2.32 -11.68 60.35
C VAL A 851 2.33 -10.73 59.15
N VAL A 852 1.72 -11.15 58.03
CA VAL A 852 1.53 -10.30 56.85
C VAL A 852 0.30 -9.41 57.05
N PRO A 853 0.45 -8.07 57.03
CA PRO A 853 -0.68 -7.16 57.20
C PRO A 853 -1.69 -7.29 56.04
N LEU A 854 -2.97 -7.47 56.37
CA LEU A 854 -4.08 -7.71 55.42
C LEU A 854 -4.26 -6.60 54.35
N ASN A 855 -3.68 -5.42 54.57
CA ASN A 855 -3.71 -4.31 53.61
C ASN A 855 -2.86 -4.59 52.35
N ILE A 856 -1.85 -5.46 52.42
CA ILE A 856 -1.04 -5.89 51.27
C ILE A 856 -1.84 -6.82 50.36
N ILE A 857 -2.63 -7.74 50.95
CA ILE A 857 -3.55 -8.63 50.23
C ILE A 857 -4.70 -7.83 49.61
N ARG A 858 -5.21 -6.81 50.33
CA ARG A 858 -6.28 -5.92 49.83
C ARG A 858 -5.85 -5.09 48.62
N ARG A 859 -4.58 -4.68 48.53
CA ARG A 859 -4.02 -3.94 47.38
C ARG A 859 -3.97 -4.76 46.09
N CYS A 860 -3.87 -6.09 46.20
CA CYS A 860 -3.84 -7.00 45.06
C CYS A 860 -5.26 -7.27 44.53
N LEU A 861 -6.26 -7.37 45.42
CA LEU A 861 -7.67 -7.61 45.06
C LEU A 861 -8.41 -6.37 44.52
N THR A 862 -7.98 -5.15 44.85
CA THR A 862 -8.64 -3.90 44.38
C THR A 862 -8.26 -3.43 42.97
N LYS A 863 -7.41 -4.17 42.23
CA LYS A 863 -7.00 -3.81 40.85
C LYS A 863 -7.80 -4.49 39.72
N CYS A 864 -8.99 -5.03 40.03
CA CYS A 864 -9.95 -5.49 39.03
C CYS A 864 -11.38 -5.09 39.44
N PRO A 865 -11.96 -3.99 38.90
CA PRO A 865 -13.40 -3.80 38.95
C PRO A 865 -14.07 -4.43 37.72
N ASP A 866 -15.23 -5.01 37.99
CA ASP A 866 -16.34 -5.35 37.07
C ASP A 866 -16.31 -6.70 36.34
N LYS A 867 -16.90 -7.71 37.01
CA LYS A 867 -18.06 -8.46 36.51
C LYS A 867 -18.43 -9.57 37.50
N CYS A 868 -19.63 -9.51 38.09
CA CYS A 868 -20.41 -10.68 38.51
C CYS A 868 -21.84 -10.26 38.86
N ILE A 869 -22.77 -10.22 37.89
CA ILE A 869 -24.17 -10.62 38.11
C ILE A 869 -24.65 -11.34 36.84
N GLY A 870 -25.06 -12.60 37.01
CA GLY A 870 -25.62 -13.47 35.98
C GLY A 870 -25.88 -14.88 36.52
N GLU A 871 -26.91 -15.00 37.36
CA GLU A 871 -27.82 -16.14 37.57
C GLU A 871 -27.30 -17.55 37.91
N CYS A 872 -27.69 -18.05 39.09
CA CYS A 872 -28.28 -19.38 39.26
C CYS A 872 -29.04 -19.50 40.62
N PRO A 873 -29.93 -20.48 40.79
CA PRO A 873 -31.27 -20.24 41.32
C PRO A 873 -31.50 -20.74 42.76
N THR A 874 -32.66 -20.34 43.30
CA THR A 874 -33.43 -20.89 44.45
C THR A 874 -32.89 -20.71 45.88
N GLY A 875 -33.76 -20.14 46.76
CA GLY A 875 -33.87 -20.51 48.17
C GLY A 875 -33.56 -19.42 49.21
N GLU A 876 -34.63 -18.81 49.75
CA GLU A 876 -34.87 -18.34 51.14
C GLU A 876 -33.70 -17.68 51.93
N ALA A 877 -33.79 -16.36 52.18
CA ALA A 877 -34.20 -15.77 53.47
C ALA A 877 -33.24 -16.16 54.63
N THR A 878 -32.42 -15.27 55.18
CA THR A 878 -32.80 -14.18 56.09
C THR A 878 -31.53 -13.44 56.55
N GLU A 879 -31.65 -12.12 56.73
CA GLU A 879 -31.17 -11.29 57.85
C GLU A 879 -29.73 -11.53 58.43
N LEU A 880 -28.91 -10.51 58.72
CA LEU A 880 -29.27 -9.27 59.43
C LEU A 880 -28.08 -8.29 59.45
N GLY A 881 -28.39 -7.00 59.29
CA GLY A 881 -27.70 -5.85 59.89
C GLY A 881 -26.34 -5.42 59.31
N VAL A 882 -26.00 -4.14 59.15
CA VAL A 882 -26.46 -2.90 59.82
C VAL A 882 -26.02 -1.70 58.96
N GLY A 883 -26.83 -0.63 58.89
CA GLY A 883 -26.30 0.74 58.96
C GLY A 883 -26.59 1.76 57.84
N THR A 884 -27.79 2.34 57.89
CA THR A 884 -28.10 3.80 57.82
C THR A 884 -27.83 4.69 56.59
N ARG A 885 -28.92 5.41 56.19
CA ARG A 885 -29.03 6.76 55.54
C ARG A 885 -28.42 6.84 54.12
N LEU A 886 -29.06 7.38 53.07
CA LEU A 886 -29.92 8.56 52.97
C LEU A 886 -30.40 8.68 51.51
N THR A 887 -31.64 8.35 51.15
CA THR A 887 -32.33 9.00 50.00
C THR A 887 -33.84 8.82 50.12
N ARG A 888 -34.51 9.91 50.52
CA ARG A 888 -35.95 10.11 50.39
C ARG A 888 -36.17 10.92 49.12
N GLN A 889 -37.19 10.52 48.36
CA GLN A 889 -38.03 11.36 47.50
C GLN A 889 -37.35 12.18 46.40
N LEU A 890 -37.67 11.86 45.13
CA LEU A 890 -37.94 12.87 44.09
C LEU A 890 -38.82 12.28 42.99
N GLN A 891 -40.10 12.06 43.31
CA GLN A 891 -41.20 12.16 42.33
C GLN A 891 -42.44 12.71 43.07
N GLN A 892 -42.74 13.98 42.75
CA GLN A 892 -43.87 14.84 43.09
C GLN A 892 -43.41 16.12 43.78
N LEU A 893 -43.38 17.21 43.02
CA LEU A 893 -44.11 18.43 43.36
C LEU A 893 -44.39 19.18 42.05
N GLN A 894 -45.63 19.05 41.58
CA GLN A 894 -46.27 20.02 40.70
C GLN A 894 -46.54 21.30 41.50
N LEU A 895 -46.34 22.47 40.90
CA LEU A 895 -47.12 23.67 41.20
C LEU A 895 -47.40 24.45 39.90
N GLN A 896 -48.68 24.38 39.54
CA GLN A 896 -49.58 25.18 38.67
C GLN A 896 -49.10 26.31 37.73
N PRO A 897 -49.89 26.59 36.66
CA PRO A 897 -49.68 27.70 35.75
C PRO A 897 -50.32 29.00 36.27
N ARG A 898 -49.64 30.14 36.08
CA ARG A 898 -50.29 31.47 36.04
C ARG A 898 -49.67 32.36 34.98
N LEU A 899 -50.56 32.80 34.09
CA LEU A 899 -50.55 33.96 33.20
C LEU A 899 -49.88 35.20 33.82
N GLU A 900 -49.07 35.93 33.04
CA GLU A 900 -49.36 37.29 32.52
C GLU A 900 -48.09 37.97 31.95
N ASP A 901 -48.26 38.53 30.74
CA ASP A 901 -47.62 39.69 30.09
C ASP A 901 -46.28 40.25 30.60
N ARG A 902 -45.32 40.45 29.68
CA ARG A 902 -45.02 41.79 29.11
C ARG A 902 -43.82 41.76 28.13
N GLN A 903 -44.14 42.10 26.88
CA GLN A 903 -43.47 43.03 25.96
C GLN A 903 -41.94 43.22 25.99
N ALA A 904 -41.38 43.06 24.78
CA ALA A 904 -40.22 43.73 24.19
C ALA A 904 -40.14 45.25 24.53
N PRO A 905 -39.01 45.97 24.33
CA PRO A 905 -37.98 45.80 23.28
C PRO A 905 -36.59 45.38 23.75
#